data_AF-A0A9D7W5Y4-F1
#
_entry.id   AF-A0A9D7W5Y4-F1
#
_cell.length_a   1.000
_cell.length_b   1.000
_cell.length_c   1.000
_cell.angle_alpha   90.00
_cell.angle_beta   90.00
_cell.angle_gamma   90.00
#
_symmetry.space_group_name_H-M   'P 1'
#
loop_
_entity.id
_entity.type
_entity.pdbx_description
1 polymer ?
#
loop_
_entity_poly.entity_id
_entity_poly.type
_entity_poly.pdbx_seq_one_letter_code
_entity_poly.pdbx_strand_id
1 'polypeptide(L)'
;MLSKDNFTSYKHQSFFLKLKELAVSSSTNPFNFKMIFFGGTGAVGGQAVIEIISSFLYMKDAQISRTNTNPKLVITGINRSQIDQFCGKLFQIFGKQKFEEIENNGDESTLLFDQFIELHFKTLMAVPKFHVDLDEALKKIDNNEDKVQYLIKEASKTTSPFEAFVKKTKQELGLGPHDRFRAVFSGIPVPSVATYHFESIDRLLIKHGITQQDADKNIERSIKKEILKGLAEDFGDIKENHSEEVLMAHTTSVGGMYQIINGEPIIKLGYAHSSLGDLLKEKQFYANELTIQYSNFNLKSLVTASAIGIDYIYTSSTLPLSSGVSRKYRLAAEKNKLPFDLKVTFDKKGERLLNKIFPFQSLPVSHPVTDTKGNPMTKTELDFGNNKDNIPSLNVNYALRSGENGLFSLDNAYALYLNMKIASQEELAHVLVSNALLGDDDQKPWFDKHGICYYTQTDNSSLIFALLNNRKEFRKYQTSAFTVKAFQELGSSKHQAELHTHGLFILMHKLKNLSSQNISSMITSKYKEQEVKDFVDTNTPNLLLEDIVSYGKDTETLSTAFSSLLSIKSVGEMAKYTGYTGELTGFVKVFFNGLYAAVSQTVRAITSLGNPIIFRNKNGNDEILAGPYFAPLDLVLDTNFTLIETIDKLCKENKLDREALINWLVCNNGFVDLRPQAILNTAKTFEQGLDDHISVIEDADQFRKQVQQLKLKNRRNTQENIHFNSSGLLAYCGRITGLYEQLEQFDLSLGTYNGWKALFPIDDKFNHILIPGLVEAMRHYSEGLGKITGTEFLYPKYGYFD
;
A
#
# COMPACT_ATOMS: atom_id res chain seq x y z
N MET A 1 -20.85 -24.04 7.26
CA MET A 1 -22.05 -23.88 8.13
C MET A 1 -21.83 -24.69 9.40
N LEU A 2 -21.96 -24.10 10.59
CA LEU A 2 -21.84 -24.81 11.87
C LEU A 2 -23.22 -25.39 12.25
N SER A 3 -23.28 -26.67 12.64
CA SER A 3 -24.51 -27.30 13.14
C SER A 3 -24.73 -26.97 14.62
N LYS A 4 -25.94 -27.23 15.12
CA LYS A 4 -26.36 -27.01 16.52
C LYS A 4 -25.48 -27.77 17.53
N ASP A 5 -24.85 -28.87 17.11
CA ASP A 5 -23.96 -29.70 17.93
C ASP A 5 -22.60 -29.04 18.20
N ASN A 6 -22.18 -28.06 17.39
CA ASN A 6 -20.94 -27.31 17.64
C ASN A 6 -21.03 -26.35 18.83
N PHE A 7 -22.24 -26.09 19.36
CA PHE A 7 -22.44 -25.20 20.52
C PHE A 7 -22.43 -25.94 21.86
N THR A 8 -22.54 -27.28 21.87
CA THR A 8 -22.59 -28.08 23.09
C THR A 8 -21.25 -28.76 23.42
N SER A 9 -20.38 -28.98 22.43
CA SER A 9 -19.04 -29.57 22.63
C SER A 9 -17.97 -28.57 23.08
N TYR A 10 -18.10 -27.28 22.70
CA TYR A 10 -17.08 -26.26 22.95
C TYR A 10 -17.63 -25.17 23.88
N LYS A 11 -17.16 -25.13 25.13
CA LYS A 11 -17.44 -24.00 26.03
C LYS A 11 -16.43 -22.90 25.71
N HIS A 12 -16.80 -22.00 24.80
CA HIS A 12 -16.01 -20.79 24.57
C HIS A 12 -15.94 -19.94 25.84
N GLN A 13 -14.83 -20.05 26.56
CA GLN A 13 -14.55 -19.24 27.73
C GLN A 13 -13.87 -17.94 27.29
N SER A 14 -14.37 -16.81 27.79
CA SER A 14 -13.79 -15.49 27.51
C SER A 14 -12.31 -15.44 27.86
N PHE A 15 -11.50 -14.80 27.01
CA PHE A 15 -10.08 -14.53 27.25
C PHE A 15 -9.83 -13.94 28.65
N PHE A 16 -10.65 -12.96 29.07
CA PHE A 16 -10.55 -12.33 30.38
C PHE A 16 -10.88 -13.26 31.55
N LEU A 17 -11.67 -14.32 31.35
CA LEU A 17 -11.89 -15.33 32.39
C LEU A 17 -10.67 -16.25 32.50
N LYS A 18 -10.10 -16.68 31.36
CA LYS A 18 -8.86 -17.47 31.35
C LYS A 18 -7.68 -16.72 31.99
N LEU A 19 -7.58 -15.41 31.79
CA LEU A 19 -6.58 -14.58 32.47
C LEU A 19 -6.77 -14.54 33.99
N LYS A 20 -8.03 -14.48 34.48
CA LYS A 20 -8.31 -14.55 35.92
C LYS A 20 -7.86 -15.89 36.50
N GLU A 21 -8.17 -16.97 35.80
CA GLU A 21 -7.76 -18.33 36.20
C GLU A 21 -6.24 -18.47 36.23
N LEU A 22 -5.54 -17.93 35.22
CA LEU A 22 -4.08 -17.89 35.19
C LEU A 22 -3.50 -17.09 36.37
N ALA A 23 -4.10 -15.95 36.71
CA ALA A 23 -3.65 -15.09 37.82
C ALA A 23 -3.78 -15.74 39.20
N VAL A 24 -4.76 -16.64 39.38
CA VAL A 24 -4.99 -17.37 40.64
C VAL A 24 -4.43 -18.79 40.64
N SER A 25 -3.84 -19.24 39.52
CA SER A 25 -3.29 -20.58 39.38
C SER A 25 -2.12 -20.82 40.34
N SER A 26 -2.13 -21.95 41.04
CA SER A 26 -1.02 -22.37 41.90
C SER A 26 0.11 -23.07 41.16
N SER A 27 -0.12 -23.53 39.91
CA SER A 27 0.86 -24.29 39.13
C SER A 27 1.78 -23.42 38.28
N THR A 28 1.37 -22.19 37.98
CA THR A 28 2.12 -21.28 37.12
C THR A 28 1.97 -19.85 37.63
N ASN A 29 3.09 -19.19 37.90
CA ASN A 29 3.07 -17.78 38.30
C ASN A 29 3.30 -16.88 37.07
N PRO A 30 2.24 -16.28 36.49
CA PRO A 30 2.38 -15.43 35.30
C PRO A 30 3.22 -14.18 35.57
N PHE A 31 3.34 -13.76 36.83
CA PHE A 31 4.09 -12.56 37.22
C PHE A 31 5.62 -12.77 37.17
N ASN A 32 6.08 -14.00 36.92
CA ASN A 32 7.48 -14.32 36.65
C ASN A 32 7.82 -14.37 35.16
N PHE A 33 6.82 -14.19 34.29
CA PHE A 33 7.01 -14.30 32.85
C PHE A 33 7.96 -13.23 32.35
N LYS A 34 8.86 -13.69 31.48
CA LYS A 34 9.82 -12.86 30.76
C LYS A 34 9.56 -13.08 29.28
N MET A 35 9.46 -12.01 28.52
CA MET A 35 9.12 -12.07 27.10
C MET A 35 10.01 -11.14 26.29
N ILE A 36 10.29 -11.52 25.05
CA ILE A 36 11.04 -10.68 24.09
C ILE A 36 10.13 -10.37 22.90
N PHE A 37 10.14 -9.12 22.45
CA PHE A 37 9.41 -8.64 21.29
C PHE A 37 10.42 -8.10 20.27
N PHE A 38 10.83 -8.95 19.34
CA PHE A 38 11.59 -8.52 18.18
C PHE A 38 10.70 -7.66 17.27
N GLY A 39 11.13 -6.43 16.98
CA GLY A 39 10.27 -5.48 16.28
C GLY A 39 9.09 -5.02 17.14
N GLY A 40 9.27 -5.00 18.47
CA GLY A 40 8.27 -4.57 19.45
C GLY A 40 7.87 -3.10 19.35
N THR A 41 8.49 -2.30 18.47
CA THR A 41 8.04 -0.95 18.11
C THR A 41 7.22 -0.88 16.82
N GLY A 42 7.05 -2.02 16.11
CA GLY A 42 6.28 -2.13 14.87
C GLY A 42 4.77 -2.29 15.10
N ALA A 43 3.99 -2.48 14.03
CA ALA A 43 2.53 -2.57 14.07
C ALA A 43 2.03 -3.73 14.96
N VAL A 44 2.22 -4.98 14.53
CA VAL A 44 1.76 -6.17 15.27
C VAL A 44 2.59 -6.38 16.55
N GLY A 45 3.92 -6.22 16.48
CA GLY A 45 4.81 -6.39 17.63
C GLY A 45 4.52 -5.38 18.76
N GLY A 46 4.35 -4.10 18.43
CA GLY A 46 4.03 -3.06 19.40
C GLY A 46 2.61 -3.16 19.93
N GLN A 47 1.65 -3.61 19.12
CA GLN A 47 0.32 -3.91 19.61
C GLN A 47 0.31 -5.12 20.57
N ALA A 48 1.11 -6.15 20.29
CA ALA A 48 1.29 -7.29 21.21
C ALA A 48 1.87 -6.85 22.56
N VAL A 49 2.81 -5.89 22.58
CA VAL A 49 3.31 -5.27 23.82
C VAL A 49 2.19 -4.58 24.60
N ILE A 50 1.37 -3.77 23.93
CA ILE A 50 0.23 -3.06 24.55
C ILE A 50 -0.78 -4.05 25.15
N GLU A 51 -1.09 -5.12 24.44
CA GLU A 51 -2.03 -6.15 24.90
C GLU A 51 -1.48 -6.99 26.05
N ILE A 52 -0.18 -7.29 26.05
CA ILE A 52 0.48 -7.98 27.16
C ILE A 52 0.49 -7.10 28.42
N ILE A 53 0.83 -5.81 28.30
CA ILE A 53 0.76 -4.86 29.42
C ILE A 53 -0.67 -4.81 29.98
N SER A 54 -1.66 -4.69 29.10
CA SER A 54 -3.08 -4.64 29.48
C SER A 54 -3.53 -5.93 30.18
N SER A 55 -3.07 -7.08 29.68
CA SER A 55 -3.36 -8.39 30.27
C SER A 55 -2.73 -8.53 31.65
N PHE A 56 -1.49 -8.06 31.84
CA PHE A 56 -0.83 -8.07 33.15
C PHE A 56 -1.53 -7.16 34.17
N LEU A 57 -1.97 -5.96 33.78
CA LEU A 57 -2.78 -5.10 34.66
C LEU A 57 -4.06 -5.80 35.10
N TYR A 58 -4.77 -6.41 34.14
CA TYR A 58 -6.00 -7.13 34.44
C TYR A 58 -5.77 -8.34 35.36
N MET A 59 -4.67 -9.07 35.18
CA MET A 59 -4.28 -10.17 36.07
C MET A 59 -3.89 -9.68 37.46
N LYS A 60 -3.16 -8.56 37.56
CA LYS A 60 -2.79 -7.92 38.84
C LYS A 60 -4.03 -7.58 39.66
N ASP A 61 -5.05 -7.01 39.03
CA ASP A 61 -6.33 -6.66 39.68
C ASP A 61 -7.13 -7.89 40.13
N ALA A 62 -6.96 -9.03 39.46
CA ALA A 62 -7.64 -10.28 39.77
C ALA A 62 -6.93 -11.12 40.85
N GLN A 63 -5.72 -10.73 41.25
CA GLN A 63 -4.90 -11.53 42.14
C GLN A 63 -5.42 -11.50 43.60
N ILE A 64 -5.36 -12.64 44.28
CA ILE A 64 -5.86 -12.80 45.66
C ILE A 64 -4.76 -12.45 46.70
N SER A 65 -3.48 -12.58 46.34
CA SER A 65 -2.32 -12.26 47.18
C SER A 65 -1.39 -11.29 46.43
N ARG A 66 -0.52 -10.53 47.09
CA ARG A 66 0.49 -9.71 46.39
C ARG A 66 1.70 -10.57 46.00
N THR A 67 2.20 -10.46 44.76
CA THR A 67 3.55 -10.95 44.43
C THR A 67 4.59 -9.86 44.69
N ASN A 68 5.83 -10.29 44.91
CA ASN A 68 7.01 -9.42 44.86
C ASN A 68 7.76 -9.56 43.53
N THR A 69 7.09 -10.06 42.49
CA THR A 69 7.73 -10.39 41.21
C THR A 69 7.14 -9.55 40.08
N ASN A 70 8.05 -9.03 39.27
CA ASN A 70 7.73 -8.11 38.19
C ASN A 70 7.91 -8.83 36.85
N PRO A 71 6.87 -8.89 36.00
CA PRO A 71 7.03 -9.32 34.62
C PRO A 71 8.07 -8.45 33.91
N LYS A 72 8.90 -9.08 33.05
CA LYS A 72 9.94 -8.38 32.29
C LYS A 72 9.68 -8.50 30.79
N LEU A 73 9.51 -7.37 30.12
CA LEU A 73 9.28 -7.30 28.68
C LEU A 73 10.48 -6.64 28.01
N VAL A 74 11.14 -7.36 27.11
CA VAL A 74 12.25 -6.82 26.31
C VAL A 74 11.70 -6.43 24.94
N ILE A 75 11.76 -5.14 24.62
CA ILE A 75 11.09 -4.54 23.46
C ILE A 75 12.17 -3.99 22.53
N THR A 76 12.25 -4.50 21.29
CA THR A 76 13.28 -4.05 20.35
C THR A 76 12.77 -3.08 19.29
N GLY A 77 13.61 -2.09 18.96
CA GLY A 77 13.46 -1.20 17.81
C GLY A 77 14.75 -1.11 16.99
N ILE A 78 14.70 -0.57 15.77
CA ILE A 78 15.90 -0.51 14.89
C ILE A 78 16.89 0.55 15.41
N ASN A 79 16.36 1.64 15.98
CA ASN A 79 17.15 2.75 16.51
C ASN A 79 16.38 3.48 17.62
N ARG A 80 17.07 4.39 18.31
CA ARG A 80 16.51 5.18 19.40
C ARG A 80 15.27 5.99 19.02
N SER A 81 15.25 6.58 17.83
CA SER A 81 14.10 7.39 17.39
C SER A 81 12.81 6.58 17.27
N GLN A 82 12.88 5.32 16.83
CA GLN A 82 11.70 4.43 16.79
C GLN A 82 11.24 4.03 18.18
N ILE A 83 12.19 3.75 19.08
CA ILE A 83 11.90 3.44 20.49
C ILE A 83 11.20 4.63 21.15
N ASP A 84 11.74 5.84 21.01
CA ASP A 84 11.15 7.05 21.59
C ASP A 84 9.74 7.34 21.04
N GLN A 85 9.52 7.11 19.73
CA GLN A 85 8.19 7.22 19.13
C GLN A 85 7.21 6.22 19.77
N PHE A 86 7.62 4.97 19.94
CA PHE A 86 6.78 3.94 20.55
C PHE A 86 6.55 4.20 22.05
N CYS A 87 7.55 4.65 22.80
CA CYS A 87 7.38 5.13 24.18
C CYS A 87 6.35 6.26 24.25
N GLY A 88 6.41 7.22 23.31
CA GLY A 88 5.40 8.27 23.17
C GLY A 88 3.98 7.71 22.99
N LYS A 89 3.82 6.64 22.19
CA LYS A 89 2.54 5.93 22.02
C LYS A 89 2.08 5.29 23.34
N LEU A 90 2.97 4.60 24.06
CA LEU A 90 2.65 4.00 25.37
C LEU A 90 2.20 5.06 26.38
N PHE A 91 2.86 6.22 26.42
CA PHE A 91 2.50 7.32 27.30
C PHE A 91 1.12 7.92 26.99
N GLN A 92 0.75 7.96 25.71
CA GLN A 92 -0.58 8.40 25.29
C GLN A 92 -1.67 7.42 25.69
N ILE A 93 -1.39 6.11 25.60
CA ILE A 93 -2.37 5.06 25.92
C ILE A 93 -2.56 4.90 27.43
N PHE A 94 -1.48 4.78 28.19
CA PHE A 94 -1.53 4.42 29.61
C PHE A 94 -1.32 5.60 30.57
N GLY A 95 -0.91 6.76 30.06
CA GLY A 95 -0.56 7.95 30.84
C GLY A 95 0.90 7.97 31.26
N LYS A 96 1.64 9.02 30.86
CA LYS A 96 3.08 9.18 31.12
C LYS A 96 3.47 9.03 32.60
N GLN A 97 2.62 9.49 33.51
CA GLN A 97 2.85 9.47 34.96
C GLN A 97 2.97 8.06 35.57
N LYS A 98 2.56 7.02 34.83
CA LYS A 98 2.69 5.62 35.26
C LYS A 98 4.06 5.01 34.94
N PHE A 99 4.93 5.76 34.25
CA PHE A 99 6.24 5.26 33.81
C PHE A 99 7.35 5.96 34.58
N GLU A 100 8.24 5.18 35.17
CA GLU A 100 9.45 5.64 35.85
C GLU A 100 10.68 5.12 35.10
N GLU A 101 11.63 5.98 34.76
CA GLU A 101 12.88 5.56 34.12
C GLU A 101 13.82 4.98 35.18
N ILE A 102 14.13 3.69 35.06
CA ILE A 102 15.04 2.98 35.96
C ILE A 102 16.48 3.10 35.48
N GLU A 103 16.69 3.00 34.17
CA GLU A 103 18.01 2.99 33.56
C GLU A 103 17.99 3.59 32.15
N ASN A 104 19.05 4.29 31.77
CA ASN A 104 19.20 4.89 30.45
C ASN A 104 20.67 4.90 30.04
N ASN A 105 20.98 4.08 29.02
CA ASN A 105 22.34 3.87 28.53
C ASN A 105 22.43 4.28 27.05
N GLY A 106 21.92 5.47 26.72
CA GLY A 106 21.95 6.03 25.37
C GLY A 106 20.88 5.40 24.47
N ASP A 107 21.25 4.37 23.72
CA ASP A 107 20.35 3.72 22.76
C ASP A 107 19.39 2.71 23.43
N GLU A 108 19.67 2.32 24.68
CA GLU A 108 18.83 1.41 25.48
C GLU A 108 18.28 2.12 26.71
N SER A 109 17.09 1.73 27.16
CA SER A 109 16.49 2.28 28.39
C SER A 109 15.52 1.31 29.03
N THR A 110 15.43 1.34 30.35
CA THR A 110 14.51 0.52 31.14
C THR A 110 13.49 1.41 31.84
N LEU A 111 12.21 1.15 31.60
CA LEU A 111 11.10 1.84 32.26
C LEU A 111 10.35 0.88 33.20
N LEU A 112 10.02 1.33 34.40
CA LEU A 112 9.08 0.66 35.29
C LEU A 112 7.68 1.22 35.03
N PHE A 113 6.77 0.37 34.61
CA PHE A 113 5.37 0.72 34.43
C PHE A 113 4.53 0.30 35.64
N ASP A 114 3.78 1.25 36.20
CA ASP A 114 2.84 1.07 37.32
C ASP A 114 3.45 0.34 38.53
N GLN A 115 4.75 0.60 38.79
CA GLN A 115 5.56 -0.05 39.82
C GLN A 115 5.53 -1.60 39.77
N PHE A 116 5.32 -2.16 38.58
CA PHE A 116 4.98 -3.56 38.43
C PHE A 116 5.62 -4.25 37.22
N ILE A 117 5.60 -3.64 36.04
CA ILE A 117 6.14 -4.26 34.82
C ILE A 117 7.45 -3.57 34.44
N GLU A 118 8.53 -4.32 34.29
CA GLU A 118 9.78 -3.80 33.75
C GLU A 118 9.78 -3.87 32.22
N LEU A 119 9.95 -2.73 31.57
CA LEU A 119 10.02 -2.57 30.12
C LEU A 119 11.45 -2.24 29.71
N HIS A 120 12.15 -3.21 29.13
CA HIS A 120 13.53 -3.10 28.68
C HIS A 120 13.57 -2.77 27.19
N PHE A 121 13.81 -1.51 26.83
CA PHE A 121 13.91 -1.08 25.43
C PHE A 121 15.35 -1.22 24.92
N LYS A 122 15.52 -1.94 23.81
CA LYS A 122 16.84 -2.23 23.22
C LYS A 122 16.85 -2.01 21.72
N THR A 123 17.99 -1.58 21.18
CA THR A 123 18.19 -1.52 19.73
C THR A 123 18.61 -2.87 19.17
N LEU A 124 18.04 -3.28 18.04
CA LEU A 124 18.43 -4.47 17.31
C LEU A 124 18.43 -4.21 15.81
N MET A 125 19.63 -4.17 15.21
CA MET A 125 19.80 -4.37 13.77
C MET A 125 20.10 -5.84 13.52
N ALA A 126 19.07 -6.65 13.32
CA ALA A 126 19.23 -8.06 13.01
C ALA A 126 19.44 -8.26 11.51
N VAL A 127 20.66 -7.97 11.04
CA VAL A 127 21.09 -8.31 9.68
C VAL A 127 22.05 -9.50 9.82
N PRO A 128 21.61 -10.73 9.48
CA PRO A 128 22.53 -11.86 9.39
C PRO A 128 23.69 -11.52 8.45
N LYS A 129 24.83 -12.17 8.62
CA LYS A 129 25.98 -11.99 7.74
C LYS A 129 26.48 -13.35 7.27
N PHE A 130 27.00 -13.40 6.06
CA PHE A 130 27.79 -14.53 5.62
C PHE A 130 29.11 -14.56 6.40
N HIS A 131 29.57 -15.75 6.77
CA HIS A 131 30.83 -15.91 7.49
C HIS A 131 32.07 -15.66 6.62
N VAL A 132 31.89 -15.59 5.30
CA VAL A 132 32.94 -15.44 4.30
C VAL A 132 32.59 -14.31 3.31
N ASP A 133 33.61 -13.70 2.71
CA ASP A 133 33.42 -12.80 1.57
C ASP A 133 33.12 -13.63 0.32
N LEU A 134 31.83 -13.66 -0.05
CA LEU A 134 31.36 -14.44 -1.19
C LEU A 134 31.96 -13.96 -2.53
N ASP A 135 32.23 -12.66 -2.70
CA ASP A 135 32.78 -12.15 -3.97
C ASP A 135 34.22 -12.64 -4.18
N GLU A 136 35.05 -12.56 -3.15
CA GLU A 136 36.43 -13.03 -3.19
C GLU A 136 36.51 -14.56 -3.29
N ALA A 137 35.59 -15.28 -2.65
CA ALA A 137 35.55 -16.74 -2.73
C ALA A 137 35.18 -17.21 -4.16
N LEU A 138 34.18 -16.58 -4.79
CA LEU A 138 33.72 -16.93 -6.13
C LEU A 138 34.78 -16.69 -7.23
N LYS A 139 35.71 -15.73 -7.04
CA LYS A 139 36.83 -15.50 -7.97
C LYS A 139 37.77 -16.71 -8.07
N LYS A 140 37.80 -17.58 -7.06
CA LYS A 140 38.69 -18.74 -6.95
C LYS A 140 38.07 -20.03 -7.50
N ILE A 141 36.85 -19.96 -8.02
CA ILE A 141 36.10 -21.10 -8.54
C ILE A 141 35.93 -20.89 -10.04
N ASP A 142 36.35 -21.87 -10.85
CA ASP A 142 36.47 -21.68 -12.29
C ASP A 142 35.15 -21.87 -13.04
N ASN A 143 34.29 -22.82 -12.63
CA ASN A 143 33.04 -23.13 -13.33
C ASN A 143 31.79 -22.64 -12.56
N ASN A 144 30.71 -22.39 -13.30
CA ASN A 144 29.47 -21.84 -12.74
C ASN A 144 28.72 -22.81 -11.83
N GLU A 145 28.79 -24.11 -12.07
CA GLU A 145 28.06 -25.11 -11.29
C GLU A 145 28.64 -25.22 -9.87
N ASP A 146 29.97 -25.26 -9.73
CA ASP A 146 30.67 -25.24 -8.45
C ASP A 146 30.46 -23.93 -7.71
N LYS A 147 30.38 -22.79 -8.42
CA LYS A 147 30.02 -21.50 -7.81
C LYS A 147 28.63 -21.54 -7.19
N VAL A 148 27.65 -22.14 -7.89
CA VAL A 148 26.28 -22.30 -7.38
C VAL A 148 26.25 -23.22 -6.16
N GLN A 149 26.91 -24.38 -6.22
CA GLN A 149 26.98 -25.30 -5.07
C GLN A 149 27.68 -24.66 -3.86
N TYR A 150 28.72 -23.88 -4.09
CA TYR A 150 29.38 -23.10 -3.05
C TYR A 150 28.44 -22.08 -2.41
N LEU A 151 27.70 -21.31 -3.23
CA LEU A 151 26.72 -20.34 -2.74
C LEU A 151 25.60 -20.99 -1.92
N ILE A 152 25.06 -22.14 -2.36
CA ILE A 152 24.05 -22.89 -1.59
C ILE A 152 24.62 -23.33 -0.23
N LYS A 153 25.85 -23.85 -0.21
CA LYS A 153 26.51 -24.31 1.02
C LYS A 153 26.80 -23.18 2.00
N GLU A 154 27.15 -21.99 1.53
CA GLU A 154 27.42 -20.84 2.39
C GLU A 154 26.14 -20.05 2.74
N ALA A 155 25.11 -20.12 1.91
CA ALA A 155 23.81 -19.50 2.14
C ALA A 155 23.11 -20.00 3.40
N SER A 156 23.28 -21.29 3.73
CA SER A 156 22.77 -21.88 4.98
C SER A 156 23.58 -21.51 6.21
N LYS A 157 24.79 -20.94 6.05
CA LYS A 157 25.70 -20.57 7.15
C LYS A 157 25.68 -19.07 7.37
N THR A 158 24.52 -18.50 7.64
CA THR A 158 24.45 -17.11 8.12
C THR A 158 24.71 -17.07 9.62
N THR A 159 25.23 -15.95 10.13
CA THR A 159 25.28 -15.72 11.58
C THR A 159 23.87 -15.78 12.19
N SER A 160 23.75 -16.13 13.48
CA SER A 160 22.48 -16.18 14.23
C SER A 160 22.30 -14.94 15.14
N PRO A 161 22.01 -13.73 14.59
CA PRO A 161 21.92 -12.51 15.38
C PRO A 161 20.77 -12.52 16.39
N PHE A 162 19.66 -13.22 16.12
CA PHE A 162 18.52 -13.25 17.03
C PHE A 162 18.83 -14.08 18.26
N GLU A 163 19.34 -15.31 18.09
CA GLU A 163 19.72 -16.18 19.20
C GLU A 163 20.88 -15.56 20.01
N ALA A 164 21.85 -14.94 19.34
CA ALA A 164 22.92 -14.20 20.01
C ALA A 164 22.38 -13.06 20.88
N PHE A 165 21.38 -12.32 20.39
CA PHE A 165 20.70 -11.28 21.18
C PHE A 165 19.98 -11.87 22.39
N VAL A 166 19.27 -12.99 22.23
CA VAL A 166 18.58 -13.68 23.35
C VAL A 166 19.60 -14.14 24.40
N LYS A 167 20.72 -14.74 24.00
CA LYS A 167 21.81 -15.16 24.89
C LYS A 167 22.37 -13.98 25.69
N LYS A 168 22.68 -12.87 25.03
CA LYS A 168 23.14 -11.63 25.69
C LYS A 168 22.10 -11.11 26.69
N THR A 169 20.84 -11.10 26.29
CA THR A 169 19.72 -10.64 27.13
C THR A 169 19.55 -11.53 28.37
N LYS A 170 19.72 -12.86 28.26
CA LYS A 170 19.71 -13.76 29.42
C LYS A 170 20.80 -13.39 30.43
N GLN A 171 22.01 -13.13 29.95
CA GLN A 171 23.14 -12.73 30.80
C GLN A 171 22.84 -11.40 31.52
N GLU A 172 22.34 -10.40 30.80
CA GLU A 172 21.99 -9.09 31.35
C GLU A 172 20.86 -9.17 32.38
N LEU A 173 19.88 -10.06 32.18
CA LEU A 173 18.79 -10.31 33.13
C LEU A 173 19.16 -11.26 34.27
N GLY A 174 20.40 -11.74 34.34
CA GLY A 174 20.88 -12.68 35.36
C GLY A 174 20.25 -14.07 35.28
N LEU A 175 19.81 -14.49 34.09
CA LEU A 175 19.18 -15.77 33.85
C LEU A 175 20.21 -16.87 33.61
N GLY A 176 19.98 -18.04 34.21
CA GLY A 176 20.81 -19.22 34.02
C GLY A 176 20.63 -19.86 32.64
N PRO A 177 21.50 -20.83 32.27
CA PRO A 177 21.41 -21.52 30.99
C PRO A 177 20.07 -22.21 30.74
N HIS A 178 19.47 -22.79 31.78
CA HIS A 178 18.19 -23.52 31.71
C HIS A 178 16.95 -22.65 31.85
N ASP A 179 17.10 -21.38 32.22
CA ASP A 179 15.96 -20.46 32.29
C ASP A 179 15.44 -20.17 30.89
N ARG A 180 14.13 -20.26 30.70
CA ARG A 180 13.47 -19.98 29.42
C ARG A 180 12.61 -18.73 29.52
N PHE A 181 12.56 -17.97 28.44
CA PHE A 181 11.51 -16.97 28.25
C PHE A 181 10.17 -17.69 28.08
N ARG A 182 9.09 -17.05 28.54
CA ARG A 182 7.74 -17.57 28.33
C ARG A 182 7.39 -17.53 26.85
N ALA A 183 7.71 -16.43 26.18
CA ALA A 183 7.48 -16.28 24.76
C ALA A 183 8.49 -15.31 24.13
N VAL A 184 8.85 -15.58 22.89
CA VAL A 184 9.56 -14.65 22.00
C VAL A 184 8.66 -14.36 20.81
N PHE A 185 8.33 -13.09 20.60
CA PHE A 185 7.55 -12.63 19.48
C PHE A 185 8.48 -12.11 18.39
N SER A 186 8.26 -12.55 17.16
CA SER A 186 8.83 -11.90 15.97
C SER A 186 7.77 -11.06 15.28
N GLY A 187 7.76 -9.77 15.58
CA GLY A 187 6.99 -8.75 14.85
C GLY A 187 7.77 -8.14 13.69
N ILE A 188 8.99 -8.62 13.42
CA ILE A 188 9.81 -8.21 12.28
C ILE A 188 9.38 -9.04 11.08
N PRO A 189 9.12 -8.41 9.93
CA PRO A 189 8.88 -9.15 8.70
C PRO A 189 10.22 -9.70 8.19
N VAL A 190 10.50 -10.93 8.60
CA VAL A 190 11.68 -11.69 8.19
C VAL A 190 11.89 -11.73 6.67
N PRO A 191 10.86 -11.75 5.79
CA PRO A 191 11.06 -11.60 4.35
C PRO A 191 11.78 -10.29 3.95
N SER A 192 11.50 -9.18 4.64
CA SER A 192 12.18 -7.90 4.40
C SER A 192 13.65 -7.97 4.82
N VAL A 193 13.97 -8.68 5.90
CA VAL A 193 15.36 -8.95 6.33
C VAL A 193 16.08 -9.81 5.29
N ALA A 194 15.44 -10.86 4.78
CA ALA A 194 15.99 -11.73 3.75
C ALA A 194 16.28 -11.00 2.43
N THR A 195 15.49 -9.97 2.09
CA THR A 195 15.62 -9.20 0.85
C THR A 195 17.00 -8.53 0.71
N TYR A 196 17.63 -8.10 1.80
CA TYR A 196 19.00 -7.54 1.76
C TYR A 196 20.01 -8.56 1.25
N HIS A 197 19.87 -9.82 1.65
CA HIS A 197 20.72 -10.91 1.19
C HIS A 197 20.39 -11.30 -0.25
N PHE A 198 19.11 -11.30 -0.61
CA PHE A 198 18.67 -11.60 -1.97
C PHE A 198 19.31 -10.65 -2.97
N GLU A 199 19.28 -9.33 -2.72
CA GLU A 199 19.91 -8.35 -3.62
C GLU A 199 21.43 -8.53 -3.71
N SER A 200 22.06 -8.95 -2.60
CA SER A 200 23.50 -9.20 -2.57
C SER A 200 23.87 -10.43 -3.42
N ILE A 201 23.07 -11.49 -3.35
CA ILE A 201 23.20 -12.67 -4.20
C ILE A 201 22.94 -12.32 -5.66
N ASP A 202 21.89 -11.57 -5.97
CA ASP A 202 21.56 -11.18 -7.36
C ASP A 202 22.71 -10.42 -8.02
N ARG A 203 23.36 -9.52 -7.28
CA ARG A 203 24.56 -8.80 -7.76
C ARG A 203 25.75 -9.73 -7.98
N LEU A 204 25.96 -10.70 -7.10
CA LEU A 204 27.05 -11.68 -7.24
C LEU A 204 26.84 -12.58 -8.46
N LEU A 205 25.61 -13.06 -8.66
CA LEU A 205 25.25 -13.90 -9.81
C LEU A 205 25.51 -13.18 -11.14
N ILE A 206 25.07 -11.92 -11.26
CA ILE A 206 25.32 -11.08 -12.44
C ILE A 206 26.82 -10.82 -12.64
N LYS A 207 27.51 -10.40 -11.57
CA LYS A 207 28.93 -10.01 -11.63
C LYS A 207 29.84 -11.17 -12.07
N HIS A 208 29.53 -12.38 -11.63
CA HIS A 208 30.31 -13.58 -11.93
C HIS A 208 29.86 -14.31 -13.20
N GLY A 209 28.91 -13.75 -13.97
CA GLY A 209 28.42 -14.32 -15.22
C GLY A 209 27.71 -15.67 -15.02
N ILE A 210 27.16 -15.90 -13.83
CA ILE A 210 26.42 -17.12 -13.49
C ILE A 210 25.03 -17.09 -14.13
N THR A 211 24.43 -15.90 -14.26
CA THR A 211 23.08 -15.73 -14.83
C THR A 211 23.08 -14.73 -15.99
N GLN A 212 22.43 -15.06 -17.11
CA GLN A 212 22.27 -14.16 -18.26
C GLN A 212 20.82 -13.99 -18.77
N GLN A 213 19.85 -14.87 -18.44
CA GLN A 213 18.42 -14.76 -18.85
C GLN A 213 17.47 -15.51 -17.90
N ASP A 214 16.14 -15.41 -18.09
CA ASP A 214 15.05 -15.98 -17.25
C ASP A 214 15.13 -17.49 -16.92
N ALA A 215 15.95 -18.28 -17.63
CA ALA A 215 16.23 -19.69 -17.30
C ALA A 215 16.97 -19.89 -15.96
N ASP A 216 17.50 -18.80 -15.38
CA ASP A 216 18.33 -18.80 -14.18
C ASP A 216 17.56 -18.64 -12.83
N LYS A 217 16.23 -18.42 -12.88
CA LYS A 217 15.41 -18.23 -11.67
C LYS A 217 15.44 -19.44 -10.71
N ASN A 218 15.64 -20.65 -11.22
CA ASN A 218 15.74 -21.85 -10.38
C ASN A 218 17.03 -21.89 -9.54
N ILE A 219 18.14 -21.41 -10.10
CA ILE A 219 19.44 -21.28 -9.41
C ILE A 219 19.34 -20.20 -8.34
N GLU A 220 18.76 -19.06 -8.69
CA GLU A 220 18.51 -17.97 -7.74
C GLU A 220 17.65 -18.46 -6.56
N ARG A 221 16.54 -19.14 -6.85
CA ARG A 221 15.63 -19.71 -5.85
C ARG A 221 16.30 -20.73 -4.94
N SER A 222 17.18 -21.60 -5.47
CA SER A 222 17.84 -22.61 -4.64
C SER A 222 18.76 -21.99 -3.59
N ILE A 223 19.50 -20.94 -3.94
CA ILE A 223 20.37 -20.19 -3.01
C ILE A 223 19.51 -19.40 -2.01
N LYS A 224 18.48 -18.70 -2.48
CA LYS A 224 17.60 -17.87 -1.64
C LYS A 224 16.80 -18.70 -0.63
N LYS A 225 16.42 -19.94 -0.97
CA LYS A 225 15.79 -20.88 -0.02
C LYS A 225 16.69 -21.22 1.16
N GLU A 226 17.98 -21.46 0.94
CA GLU A 226 18.91 -21.78 2.04
C GLU A 226 19.12 -20.57 2.97
N ILE A 227 19.10 -19.34 2.44
CA ILE A 227 19.11 -18.13 3.29
C ILE A 227 17.87 -18.07 4.19
N LEU A 228 16.69 -18.35 3.64
CA LEU A 228 15.44 -18.38 4.42
C LEU A 228 15.45 -19.48 5.48
N LYS A 229 16.04 -20.63 5.16
CA LYS A 229 16.23 -21.73 6.13
C LYS A 229 17.14 -21.32 7.27
N GLY A 230 18.31 -20.73 7.01
CA GLY A 230 19.22 -20.27 8.06
C GLY A 230 18.60 -19.18 8.96
N LEU A 231 17.77 -18.30 8.37
CA LEU A 231 16.98 -17.33 9.13
C LEU A 231 15.94 -18.00 10.05
N ALA A 232 15.25 -19.03 9.56
CA ALA A 232 14.27 -19.78 10.37
C ALA A 232 14.95 -20.62 11.46
N GLU A 233 16.13 -21.18 11.17
CA GLU A 233 16.96 -21.94 12.10
C GLU A 233 17.37 -21.09 13.31
N ASP A 234 17.75 -19.82 13.10
CA ASP A 234 18.06 -18.87 14.21
C ASP A 234 16.88 -18.75 15.20
N PHE A 235 15.64 -18.68 14.71
CA PHE A 235 14.45 -18.72 15.57
C PHE A 235 14.16 -20.12 16.15
N GLY A 236 14.49 -21.17 15.41
CA GLY A 236 14.46 -22.57 15.86
C GLY A 236 15.36 -22.80 17.07
N ASP A 237 16.59 -22.30 17.04
CA ASP A 237 17.55 -22.36 18.14
C ASP A 237 17.02 -21.65 19.38
N ILE A 238 16.31 -20.53 19.20
CA ILE A 238 15.59 -19.83 20.29
C ILE A 238 14.49 -20.71 20.87
N LYS A 239 13.66 -21.33 20.02
CA LYS A 239 12.56 -22.22 20.45
C LYS A 239 13.09 -23.46 21.15
N GLU A 240 14.21 -24.02 20.73
CA GLU A 240 14.78 -25.21 21.35
C GLU A 240 15.42 -24.87 22.71
N ASN A 241 16.26 -23.84 22.75
CA ASN A 241 17.19 -23.63 23.86
C ASN A 241 16.78 -22.52 24.83
N HIS A 242 16.00 -21.52 24.40
CA HIS A 242 15.86 -20.26 25.15
C HIS A 242 14.42 -19.83 25.46
N SER A 243 13.41 -20.34 24.75
CA SER A 243 12.01 -19.90 24.91
C SER A 243 11.02 -21.04 24.89
N GLU A 244 10.00 -21.02 25.75
CA GLU A 244 8.89 -21.98 25.69
C GLU A 244 8.08 -21.83 24.41
N GLU A 245 7.82 -20.60 23.97
CA GLU A 245 7.12 -20.31 22.71
C GLU A 245 7.87 -19.31 21.83
N VAL A 246 7.78 -19.51 20.52
CA VAL A 246 8.26 -18.55 19.51
C VAL A 246 7.13 -18.31 18.52
N LEU A 247 6.67 -17.06 18.48
CA LEU A 247 5.45 -16.64 17.81
C LEU A 247 5.81 -15.66 16.68
N MET A 248 5.61 -16.10 15.45
CA MET A 248 5.99 -15.36 14.25
C MET A 248 4.76 -14.62 13.68
N ALA A 249 4.80 -13.29 13.65
CA ALA A 249 3.87 -12.51 12.85
C ALA A 249 4.37 -12.51 11.41
N HIS A 250 3.81 -13.40 10.58
CA HIS A 250 4.27 -13.61 9.22
C HIS A 250 3.36 -12.90 8.22
N THR A 251 3.92 -11.96 7.47
CA THR A 251 3.23 -11.29 6.37
C THR A 251 3.78 -11.79 5.04
N THR A 252 2.89 -12.14 4.12
CA THR A 252 3.35 -12.57 2.79
C THR A 252 3.80 -11.40 1.90
N SER A 253 3.53 -10.16 2.31
CA SER A 253 3.91 -8.91 1.61
C SER A 253 3.41 -8.80 0.16
N VAL A 254 2.63 -9.78 -0.29
CA VAL A 254 1.79 -9.77 -1.49
C VAL A 254 0.39 -9.49 -1.03
N GLY A 255 -0.02 -8.22 -1.04
CA GLY A 255 -1.34 -7.78 -0.57
C GLY A 255 -2.45 -8.79 -0.92
N GLY A 256 -2.81 -9.65 0.03
CA GLY A 256 -3.59 -10.87 -0.18
C GLY A 256 -4.43 -11.20 1.06
N MET A 257 -5.43 -12.05 0.94
CA MET A 257 -5.92 -12.91 2.04
C MET A 257 -5.83 -14.34 1.50
N TYR A 258 -5.55 -15.30 2.37
CA TYR A 258 -5.56 -16.70 1.95
C TYR A 258 -7.00 -17.15 1.68
N GLN A 259 -7.20 -17.81 0.54
CA GLN A 259 -8.40 -18.59 0.29
C GLN A 259 -8.01 -20.06 0.34
N ILE A 260 -8.71 -20.84 1.16
CA ILE A 260 -8.57 -22.29 1.13
C ILE A 260 -9.41 -22.80 -0.05
N ILE A 261 -8.77 -23.26 -1.11
CA ILE A 261 -9.42 -23.87 -2.28
C ILE A 261 -8.98 -25.33 -2.32
N ASN A 262 -9.94 -26.25 -2.29
CA ASN A 262 -9.67 -27.70 -2.26
C ASN A 262 -8.72 -28.13 -1.12
N GLY A 263 -8.74 -27.43 0.02
CA GLY A 263 -7.86 -27.72 1.16
C GLY A 263 -6.49 -27.04 1.12
N GLU A 264 -6.13 -26.39 0.01
CA GLU A 264 -4.84 -25.71 -0.15
C GLU A 264 -4.96 -24.19 0.08
N PRO A 265 -4.03 -23.58 0.84
CA PRO A 265 -3.99 -22.13 1.04
C PRO A 265 -3.47 -21.44 -0.22
N ILE A 266 -4.38 -20.86 -1.01
CA ILE A 266 -4.04 -20.11 -2.23
C ILE A 266 -4.13 -18.60 -1.95
N ILE A 267 -3.05 -17.88 -2.25
CA ILE A 267 -3.10 -16.41 -2.31
C ILE A 267 -3.61 -16.02 -3.70
N LYS A 268 -4.79 -15.41 -3.76
CA LYS A 268 -5.23 -14.74 -4.98
C LYS A 268 -4.45 -13.45 -5.15
N LEU A 269 -3.53 -13.44 -6.13
CA LEU A 269 -2.77 -12.27 -6.56
C LEU A 269 -3.66 -11.27 -7.32
N GLY A 270 -4.75 -10.79 -6.69
CA GLY A 270 -5.64 -9.77 -7.26
C GLY A 270 -4.99 -8.39 -7.43
N TYR A 271 -3.81 -8.19 -6.83
CA TYR A 271 -3.07 -6.93 -6.80
C TYR A 271 -1.77 -6.95 -7.62
N ALA A 272 -1.47 -8.05 -8.32
CA ALA A 272 -0.21 -8.19 -9.05
C ALA A 272 -0.27 -7.55 -10.44
N HIS A 273 0.36 -6.37 -10.58
CA HIS A 273 0.49 -5.63 -11.85
C HIS A 273 1.21 -6.46 -12.87
N SER A 274 0.87 -6.25 -14.12
CA SER A 274 1.46 -6.93 -15.27
C SER A 274 2.97 -6.70 -15.45
N SER A 275 3.54 -5.63 -14.91
CA SER A 275 5.00 -5.37 -14.91
C SER A 275 5.71 -5.70 -13.59
N LEU A 276 4.97 -5.82 -12.47
CA LEU A 276 5.47 -6.23 -11.14
C LEU A 276 4.99 -7.63 -10.72
N GLY A 277 4.33 -8.33 -11.64
CA GLY A 277 3.57 -9.55 -11.34
C GLY A 277 4.49 -10.69 -10.98
N ASP A 278 5.63 -10.76 -11.64
CA ASP A 278 6.70 -11.68 -11.31
C ASP A 278 7.34 -11.35 -9.97
N LEU A 279 7.61 -10.07 -9.68
CA LEU A 279 8.15 -9.67 -8.36
C LEU A 279 7.21 -10.08 -7.22
N LEU A 280 5.89 -9.96 -7.40
CA LEU A 280 4.90 -10.37 -6.42
C LEU A 280 4.79 -11.90 -6.33
N LYS A 281 4.81 -12.62 -7.45
CA LYS A 281 4.89 -14.10 -7.44
C LYS A 281 6.14 -14.57 -6.70
N GLU A 282 7.30 -13.93 -6.90
CA GLU A 282 8.53 -14.24 -6.17
C GLU A 282 8.37 -13.94 -4.67
N LYS A 283 7.82 -12.78 -4.29
CA LYS A 283 7.54 -12.47 -2.88
C LYS A 283 6.62 -13.50 -2.23
N GLN A 284 5.54 -13.90 -2.92
CA GLN A 284 4.66 -14.97 -2.46
C GLN A 284 5.41 -16.29 -2.29
N PHE A 285 6.19 -16.68 -3.29
CA PHE A 285 6.97 -17.90 -3.27
C PHE A 285 7.88 -17.94 -2.04
N TYR A 286 8.71 -16.91 -1.84
CA TYR A 286 9.61 -16.84 -0.69
C TYR A 286 8.87 -16.76 0.65
N ALA A 287 7.72 -16.08 0.71
CA ALA A 287 6.91 -16.07 1.93
C ALA A 287 6.35 -17.47 2.27
N ASN A 288 5.87 -18.22 1.28
CA ASN A 288 5.38 -19.58 1.49
C ASN A 288 6.52 -20.54 1.87
N GLU A 289 7.67 -20.44 1.22
CA GLU A 289 8.86 -21.20 1.58
C GLU A 289 9.27 -20.93 3.04
N LEU A 290 9.24 -19.67 3.47
CA LEU A 290 9.56 -19.31 4.84
C LEU A 290 8.55 -19.88 5.85
N THR A 291 7.24 -19.91 5.53
CA THR A 291 6.23 -20.58 6.35
C THR A 291 6.54 -22.07 6.54
N ILE A 292 6.98 -22.74 5.47
CA ILE A 292 7.39 -24.16 5.54
C ILE A 292 8.61 -24.31 6.46
N GLN A 293 9.62 -23.43 6.33
CA GLN A 293 10.80 -23.49 7.19
C GLN A 293 10.43 -23.25 8.67
N TYR A 294 9.53 -22.31 8.97
CA TYR A 294 9.03 -22.12 10.33
C TYR A 294 8.39 -23.38 10.91
N SER A 295 7.58 -24.08 10.11
CA SER A 295 6.98 -25.35 10.52
C SER A 295 8.04 -26.41 10.83
N ASN A 296 9.08 -26.53 9.99
CA ASN A 296 10.17 -27.49 10.19
C ASN A 296 10.93 -27.28 11.51
N PHE A 297 10.98 -26.05 12.01
CA PHE A 297 11.61 -25.69 13.28
C PHE A 297 10.61 -25.56 14.45
N ASN A 298 9.39 -26.11 14.32
CA ASN A 298 8.33 -26.08 15.34
C ASN A 298 7.96 -24.66 15.82
N LEU A 299 8.04 -23.68 14.92
CA LEU A 299 7.66 -22.30 15.20
C LEU A 299 6.17 -22.09 14.90
N LYS A 300 5.49 -21.31 15.73
CA LYS A 300 4.09 -20.93 15.48
C LYS A 300 4.06 -19.68 14.61
N SER A 301 3.52 -19.79 13.41
CA SER A 301 3.43 -18.71 12.44
C SER A 301 1.99 -18.26 12.21
N LEU A 302 1.71 -17.01 12.60
CA LEU A 302 0.47 -16.34 12.29
C LEU A 302 0.64 -15.69 10.92
N VAL A 303 0.11 -16.37 9.91
CA VAL A 303 0.22 -15.95 8.53
C VAL A 303 -0.99 -15.09 8.18
N THR A 304 -0.71 -13.83 7.88
CA THR A 304 -1.68 -12.93 7.24
C THR A 304 -1.12 -12.49 5.90
N ALA A 305 -1.98 -12.42 4.89
CA ALA A 305 -1.51 -11.98 3.59
C ALA A 305 -1.43 -10.44 3.45
N SER A 306 -1.86 -9.70 4.48
CA SER A 306 -1.48 -8.30 4.66
C SER A 306 -1.81 -7.84 6.08
N ALA A 307 -0.79 -7.59 6.91
CA ALA A 307 -0.96 -6.79 8.12
C ALA A 307 -0.95 -5.31 7.72
N ILE A 308 -2.07 -4.82 7.18
CA ILE A 308 -2.22 -3.39 6.88
C ILE A 308 -2.96 -2.73 8.07
N GLY A 309 -2.39 -2.76 9.27
CA GLY A 309 -2.88 -1.90 10.36
C GLY A 309 -2.66 -0.42 10.00
N ILE A 310 -3.51 0.51 10.46
CA ILE A 310 -3.16 1.94 10.40
C ILE A 310 -2.30 2.23 11.65
N ASP A 311 -0.99 2.24 11.49
CA ASP A 311 -0.05 2.44 12.61
C ASP A 311 -0.14 3.88 13.14
N TYR A 312 -0.19 4.82 12.19
CA TYR A 312 -0.19 6.26 12.43
C TYR A 312 -0.89 6.98 11.28
N ILE A 313 -1.48 8.14 11.60
CA ILE A 313 -1.98 9.09 10.61
C ILE A 313 -1.11 10.34 10.71
N TYR A 314 -0.33 10.60 9.67
CA TYR A 314 0.40 11.86 9.52
C TYR A 314 -0.59 12.97 9.24
N THR A 315 -0.41 14.11 9.94
CA THR A 315 -1.20 15.31 9.72
C THR A 315 -0.30 16.44 9.25
N SER A 316 -0.74 17.20 8.24
CA SER A 316 -0.04 18.40 7.71
C SER A 316 1.47 18.19 7.50
N SER A 317 1.83 17.16 6.74
CA SER A 317 3.22 16.68 6.63
C SER A 317 3.73 16.71 5.20
N THR A 318 5.04 16.92 5.02
CA THR A 318 5.74 16.57 3.78
C THR A 318 6.20 15.12 3.87
N LEU A 319 5.82 14.30 2.91
CA LEU A 319 6.15 12.87 2.92
C LEU A 319 7.51 12.61 2.26
N PRO A 320 8.32 11.67 2.79
CA PRO A 320 9.52 11.20 2.11
C PRO A 320 9.16 10.51 0.79
N LEU A 321 10.07 10.57 -0.17
CA LEU A 321 9.96 9.81 -1.42
C LEU A 321 10.13 8.31 -1.11
N SER A 322 9.38 7.46 -1.80
CA SER A 322 9.50 6.01 -1.63
C SER A 322 10.92 5.52 -1.94
N SER A 323 11.37 4.48 -1.24
CA SER A 323 12.74 3.98 -1.38
C SER A 323 13.08 3.54 -2.81
N GLY A 324 12.12 2.93 -3.51
CA GLY A 324 12.24 2.51 -4.90
C GLY A 324 12.53 3.68 -5.85
N VAL A 325 11.71 4.74 -5.79
CA VAL A 325 11.86 5.93 -6.64
C VAL A 325 13.11 6.72 -6.22
N SER A 326 13.36 6.85 -4.91
CA SER A 326 14.58 7.49 -4.39
C SER A 326 15.84 6.82 -4.94
N ARG A 327 15.88 5.48 -4.99
CA ARG A 327 16.99 4.74 -5.59
C ARG A 327 17.13 5.01 -7.09
N LYS A 328 16.02 5.06 -7.82
CA LYS A 328 16.02 5.38 -9.27
C LYS A 328 16.60 6.75 -9.55
N TYR A 329 16.20 7.77 -8.78
CA TYR A 329 16.75 9.12 -8.90
C TYR A 329 18.24 9.18 -8.58
N ARG A 330 18.70 8.51 -7.51
CA ARG A 330 20.13 8.44 -7.19
C ARG A 330 20.95 7.77 -8.30
N LEU A 331 20.50 6.61 -8.80
CA LEU A 331 21.16 5.90 -9.90
C LEU A 331 21.17 6.70 -11.20
N ALA A 332 20.09 7.43 -11.50
CA ALA A 332 20.05 8.32 -12.66
C ALA A 332 21.01 9.51 -12.49
N ALA A 333 21.11 10.08 -11.27
CA ALA A 333 22.05 11.16 -10.96
C ALA A 333 23.51 10.70 -11.11
N GLU A 334 23.85 9.52 -10.58
CA GLU A 334 25.19 8.91 -10.71
C GLU A 334 25.59 8.71 -12.19
N LYS A 335 24.61 8.49 -13.07
CA LYS A 335 24.81 8.31 -14.51
C LYS A 335 24.70 9.61 -15.31
N ASN A 336 24.53 10.77 -14.67
CA ASN A 336 24.24 12.06 -15.32
C ASN A 336 23.02 12.00 -16.27
N LYS A 337 22.00 11.24 -15.89
CA LYS A 337 20.73 11.10 -16.63
C LYS A 337 19.52 11.63 -15.86
N LEU A 338 19.74 12.24 -14.70
CA LEU A 338 18.65 12.82 -13.92
C LEU A 338 18.31 14.20 -14.52
N PRO A 339 17.05 14.43 -14.95
CA PRO A 339 16.66 15.66 -15.65
C PRO A 339 16.35 16.82 -14.67
N PHE A 340 16.99 16.82 -13.49
CA PHE A 340 16.92 17.88 -12.49
C PHE A 340 18.08 17.76 -11.49
N ASP A 341 18.38 18.84 -10.76
CA ASP A 341 19.38 18.78 -9.66
C ASP A 341 18.78 18.03 -8.45
N LEU A 342 19.32 16.85 -8.14
CA LEU A 342 18.86 16.01 -7.02
C LEU A 342 18.76 16.78 -5.69
N LYS A 343 19.58 17.83 -5.50
CA LYS A 343 19.59 18.66 -4.29
C LYS A 343 18.25 19.30 -3.96
N VAL A 344 17.42 19.58 -4.97
CA VAL A 344 16.10 20.19 -4.77
C VAL A 344 15.16 19.29 -3.97
N THR A 345 15.43 17.98 -3.93
CA THR A 345 14.59 16.97 -3.27
C THR A 345 15.02 16.63 -1.85
N PHE A 346 16.21 17.02 -1.41
CA PHE A 346 16.65 16.72 -0.05
C PHE A 346 15.82 17.45 1.00
N ASP A 347 15.64 16.79 2.14
CA ASP A 347 15.22 17.45 3.36
C ASP A 347 16.28 18.45 3.87
N LYS A 348 15.94 19.19 4.94
CA LYS A 348 16.84 20.18 5.53
C LYS A 348 18.15 19.59 6.05
N LYS A 349 18.19 18.29 6.34
CA LYS A 349 19.38 17.59 6.87
C LYS A 349 20.22 16.96 5.76
N GLY A 350 19.71 16.87 4.53
CA GLY A 350 20.36 16.15 3.44
C GLY A 350 20.25 14.62 3.56
N GLU A 351 19.40 14.12 4.45
CA GLU A 351 19.35 12.68 4.80
C GLU A 351 18.37 11.91 3.92
N ARG A 352 17.23 12.54 3.57
CA ARG A 352 16.13 11.89 2.84
C ARG A 352 15.67 12.73 1.66
N LEU A 353 15.23 12.05 0.60
CA LEU A 353 14.55 12.70 -0.52
C LEU A 353 13.06 12.86 -0.17
N LEU A 354 12.47 13.98 -0.53
CA LEU A 354 11.09 14.36 -0.27
C LEU A 354 10.28 14.38 -1.57
N ASN A 355 8.97 14.15 -1.46
CA ASN A 355 8.07 14.35 -2.60
C ASN A 355 8.00 15.84 -2.98
N LYS A 356 8.23 16.13 -4.26
CA LYS A 356 8.22 17.49 -4.84
C LYS A 356 7.19 17.59 -5.96
N ILE A 357 6.70 18.80 -6.19
CA ILE A 357 5.74 19.11 -7.25
C ILE A 357 6.50 19.73 -8.41
N PHE A 358 7.06 18.88 -9.27
CA PHE A 358 7.79 19.29 -10.47
C PHE A 358 6.83 19.83 -11.54
N PRO A 359 7.30 20.71 -12.44
CA PRO A 359 6.58 20.98 -13.68
C PRO A 359 6.37 19.66 -14.45
N PHE A 360 5.27 19.53 -15.20
CA PHE A 360 5.12 18.42 -16.13
C PHE A 360 5.66 18.79 -17.50
N GLN A 361 6.04 17.79 -18.27
CA GLN A 361 6.44 17.90 -19.68
C GLN A 361 5.43 17.18 -20.56
N SER A 362 5.22 17.70 -21.76
CA SER A 362 4.41 17.04 -22.80
C SER A 362 5.31 16.07 -23.56
N LEU A 363 4.85 14.83 -23.69
CA LEU A 363 5.58 13.75 -24.35
C LEU A 363 4.84 13.29 -25.62
N PRO A 364 5.59 12.98 -26.68
CA PRO A 364 5.01 12.42 -27.91
C PRO A 364 4.54 10.99 -27.70
N VAL A 365 3.45 10.65 -28.40
CA VAL A 365 2.83 9.30 -28.39
C VAL A 365 3.21 8.47 -29.62
N SER A 366 3.79 9.07 -30.67
CA SER A 366 4.06 8.39 -31.94
C SER A 366 5.26 8.96 -32.70
N HIS A 367 5.73 8.19 -33.69
CA HIS A 367 6.73 8.60 -34.68
C HIS A 367 6.07 8.99 -36.02
N PRO A 368 6.61 9.99 -36.74
CA PRO A 368 7.73 10.85 -36.35
C PRO A 368 7.34 11.80 -35.19
N VAL A 369 8.26 12.04 -34.27
CA VAL A 369 8.04 12.97 -33.16
C VAL A 369 7.93 14.38 -33.73
N THR A 370 6.78 15.02 -33.56
CA THR A 370 6.49 16.35 -34.12
C THR A 370 6.06 17.34 -33.05
N ASP A 371 6.35 18.63 -33.29
CA ASP A 371 5.91 19.72 -32.44
C ASP A 371 4.41 19.99 -32.61
N THR A 372 3.86 20.94 -31.84
CA THR A 372 2.44 21.31 -31.92
C THR A 372 1.99 21.85 -33.29
N LYS A 373 2.94 22.14 -34.19
CA LYS A 373 2.72 22.63 -35.57
C LYS A 373 3.01 21.54 -36.62
N GLY A 374 3.34 20.32 -36.21
CA GLY A 374 3.63 19.19 -37.11
C GLY A 374 5.07 19.14 -37.63
N ASN A 375 5.98 19.97 -37.13
CA ASN A 375 7.39 19.93 -37.56
C ASN A 375 8.17 18.85 -36.80
N PRO A 376 9.12 18.14 -37.44
CA PRO A 376 9.97 17.19 -36.73
C PRO A 376 10.70 17.82 -35.54
N MET A 377 10.59 17.20 -34.37
CA MET A 377 11.34 17.62 -33.18
C MET A 377 12.72 16.98 -33.14
N THR A 378 13.68 17.72 -32.60
CA THR A 378 14.99 17.17 -32.24
C THR A 378 14.94 16.54 -30.84
N LYS A 379 15.81 15.54 -30.64
CA LYS A 379 16.03 14.97 -29.31
C LYS A 379 16.69 16.02 -28.42
N THR A 380 16.09 16.27 -27.26
CA THR A 380 16.51 17.27 -26.28
C THR A 380 16.39 16.70 -24.87
N GLU A 381 17.31 17.09 -24.00
CA GLU A 381 17.23 16.77 -22.58
C GLU A 381 16.02 17.46 -21.95
N LEU A 382 15.31 16.73 -21.10
CA LEU A 382 14.23 17.31 -20.30
C LEU A 382 14.83 18.06 -19.13
N ASP A 383 14.22 19.19 -18.79
CA ASP A 383 14.54 19.96 -17.59
C ASP A 383 13.28 20.06 -16.72
N PHE A 384 13.33 19.42 -15.57
CA PHE A 384 12.30 19.50 -14.52
C PHE A 384 12.68 20.49 -13.41
N GLY A 385 13.90 21.04 -13.44
CA GLY A 385 14.34 22.12 -12.58
C GLY A 385 15.75 21.94 -12.02
N ASN A 386 16.31 23.03 -11.52
CA ASN A 386 17.66 23.11 -10.99
C ASN A 386 17.68 23.64 -9.55
N ASN A 387 18.86 23.69 -8.91
CA ASN A 387 18.99 24.13 -7.52
C ASN A 387 18.63 25.59 -7.22
N LYS A 388 18.43 26.43 -8.25
CA LYS A 388 17.96 27.82 -8.09
C LYS A 388 16.44 27.90 -8.17
N ASP A 389 15.78 26.85 -8.65
CA ASP A 389 14.33 26.84 -8.79
C ASP A 389 13.65 26.57 -7.45
N ASN A 390 12.59 27.33 -7.17
CA ASN A 390 11.76 27.11 -5.99
C ASN A 390 10.70 26.03 -6.29
N ILE A 391 11.10 24.77 -6.22
CA ILE A 391 10.19 23.62 -6.43
C ILE A 391 9.47 23.29 -5.11
N PRO A 392 8.14 23.45 -5.04
CA PRO A 392 7.40 23.26 -3.80
C PRO A 392 7.36 21.78 -3.40
N SER A 393 7.36 21.54 -2.09
CA SER A 393 7.14 20.22 -1.52
C SER A 393 5.68 19.80 -1.64
N LEU A 394 5.46 18.50 -1.87
CA LEU A 394 4.13 17.93 -1.78
C LEU A 394 3.73 17.81 -0.31
N ASN A 395 2.84 18.69 0.13
CA ASN A 395 2.28 18.68 1.48
C ASN A 395 0.91 18.01 1.48
N VAL A 396 0.69 17.13 2.46
CA VAL A 396 -0.55 16.39 2.61
C VAL A 396 -1.19 16.71 3.96
N ASN A 397 -2.51 16.87 3.99
CA ASN A 397 -3.20 17.07 5.26
C ASN A 397 -3.33 15.76 6.02
N TYR A 398 -3.51 14.64 5.31
CA TYR A 398 -3.60 13.31 5.89
C TYR A 398 -2.83 12.31 5.02
N ALA A 399 -2.04 11.46 5.67
CA ALA A 399 -1.51 10.24 5.08
C ALA A 399 -1.48 9.14 6.14
N LEU A 400 -1.94 7.96 5.78
CA LEU A 400 -1.97 6.80 6.67
C LEU A 400 -0.69 6.02 6.48
N ARG A 401 -0.02 5.68 7.58
CA ARG A 401 1.09 4.73 7.56
C ARG A 401 0.57 3.36 7.91
N SER A 402 0.98 2.36 7.13
CA SER A 402 0.83 0.97 7.55
C SER A 402 2.18 0.26 7.55
N GLY A 403 2.61 -0.18 8.72
CA GLY A 403 3.82 -0.97 8.94
C GLY A 403 4.99 -0.62 8.03
N GLU A 404 5.53 -1.68 7.42
CA GLU A 404 6.52 -1.60 6.33
C GLU A 404 5.90 -1.36 4.96
N ASN A 405 4.58 -1.52 4.83
CA ASN A 405 3.88 -1.48 3.56
C ASN A 405 3.99 -0.10 2.90
N GLY A 406 3.97 0.99 3.68
CA GLY A 406 4.19 2.35 3.20
C GLY A 406 3.07 3.34 3.58
N LEU A 407 3.00 4.44 2.85
CA LEU A 407 2.07 5.56 3.02
C LEU A 407 0.90 5.45 2.05
N PHE A 408 -0.30 5.70 2.54
CA PHE A 408 -1.55 5.65 1.80
C PHE A 408 -2.27 7.00 1.89
N SER A 409 -3.00 7.36 0.85
CA SER A 409 -4.08 8.34 0.99
C SER A 409 -5.27 7.70 1.72
N LEU A 410 -6.20 8.53 2.20
CA LEU A 410 -7.48 8.04 2.73
C LEU A 410 -8.24 7.20 1.71
N ASP A 411 -8.17 7.57 0.42
CA ASP A 411 -8.85 6.87 -0.66
C ASP A 411 -8.20 5.53 -1.02
N ASN A 412 -6.86 5.43 -0.97
CA ASN A 412 -6.17 4.15 -1.08
C ASN A 412 -6.60 3.21 0.05
N ALA A 413 -6.59 3.70 1.30
CA ALA A 413 -7.02 2.90 2.44
C ALA A 413 -8.47 2.45 2.28
N TYR A 414 -9.39 3.33 1.87
CA TYR A 414 -10.77 2.93 1.67
C TYR A 414 -10.89 1.80 0.63
N ALA A 415 -10.30 1.99 -0.56
CA ALA A 415 -10.39 1.03 -1.65
C ALA A 415 -9.78 -0.33 -1.30
N LEU A 416 -8.57 -0.31 -0.74
CA LEU A 416 -7.85 -1.51 -0.40
C LEU A 416 -8.53 -2.25 0.74
N TYR A 417 -8.96 -1.57 1.80
CA TYR A 417 -9.55 -2.26 2.95
C TYR A 417 -10.89 -2.90 2.63
N LEU A 418 -11.69 -2.32 1.73
CA LEU A 418 -12.96 -2.93 1.32
C LEU A 418 -12.73 -4.23 0.56
N ASN A 419 -11.70 -4.26 -0.28
CA ASN A 419 -11.44 -5.36 -1.19
C ASN A 419 -10.49 -6.40 -0.65
N MET A 420 -9.64 -6.03 0.30
CA MET A 420 -8.57 -6.87 0.80
C MET A 420 -8.96 -7.62 2.05
N LYS A 421 -9.99 -7.16 2.79
CA LYS A 421 -10.35 -7.60 4.15
C LYS A 421 -9.08 -7.75 5.00
N ILE A 422 -8.68 -6.64 5.61
CA ILE A 422 -7.41 -6.55 6.33
C ILE A 422 -7.66 -6.75 7.83
N ALA A 423 -6.85 -7.60 8.44
CA ALA A 423 -6.84 -7.79 9.89
C ALA A 423 -6.19 -6.59 10.59
N SER A 424 -6.74 -6.15 11.73
CA SER A 424 -6.05 -5.16 12.56
C SER A 424 -4.76 -5.71 13.14
N GLN A 425 -3.86 -4.79 13.51
CA GLN A 425 -2.77 -5.13 14.42
C GLN A 425 -3.31 -5.70 15.74
N GLU A 426 -4.45 -5.22 16.25
CA GLU A 426 -5.15 -5.71 17.45
C GLU A 426 -5.67 -7.15 17.28
N GLU A 427 -6.35 -7.47 16.18
CA GLU A 427 -6.81 -8.83 15.89
C GLU A 427 -5.65 -9.83 15.84
N LEU A 428 -4.56 -9.45 15.18
CA LEU A 428 -3.37 -10.29 15.03
C LEU A 428 -2.61 -10.43 16.35
N ALA A 429 -2.41 -9.32 17.07
CA ALA A 429 -1.79 -9.31 18.38
C ALA A 429 -2.55 -10.21 19.36
N HIS A 430 -3.88 -10.17 19.35
CA HIS A 430 -4.70 -10.96 20.26
C HIS A 430 -4.45 -12.47 20.13
N VAL A 431 -4.30 -12.97 18.89
CA VAL A 431 -3.97 -14.38 18.64
C VAL A 431 -2.61 -14.73 19.24
N LEU A 432 -1.59 -13.90 19.00
CA LEU A 432 -0.23 -14.13 19.49
C LEU A 432 -0.17 -14.04 21.04
N VAL A 433 -0.78 -13.00 21.62
CA VAL A 433 -0.78 -12.73 23.06
C VAL A 433 -1.54 -13.80 23.82
N SER A 434 -2.68 -14.25 23.29
CA SER A 434 -3.42 -15.37 23.87
C SER A 434 -2.56 -16.63 23.92
N ASN A 435 -1.84 -16.94 22.84
CA ASN A 435 -0.97 -18.11 22.79
C ASN A 435 0.23 -17.98 23.76
N ALA A 436 0.84 -16.80 23.85
CA ALA A 436 1.96 -16.55 24.76
C ALA A 436 1.59 -16.71 26.24
N LEU A 437 0.41 -16.24 26.63
CA LEU A 437 -0.05 -16.31 28.02
C LEU A 437 -0.63 -17.68 28.34
N LEU A 438 -1.53 -18.19 27.50
CA LEU A 438 -2.41 -19.30 27.83
C LEU A 438 -2.09 -20.61 27.10
N GLY A 439 -1.19 -20.59 26.10
CA GLY A 439 -1.05 -21.68 25.14
C GLY A 439 -2.13 -21.64 24.05
N ASP A 440 -2.10 -22.60 23.13
CA ASP A 440 -3.15 -22.69 22.11
C ASP A 440 -4.44 -23.25 22.72
N ASP A 441 -5.59 -22.86 22.19
CA ASP A 441 -6.87 -23.32 22.72
C ASP A 441 -7.15 -24.75 22.25
N ASP A 442 -7.02 -25.75 23.14
CA ASP A 442 -7.25 -27.16 22.81
C ASP A 442 -8.64 -27.44 22.20
N GLN A 443 -9.65 -26.60 22.49
CA GLN A 443 -11.00 -26.74 21.95
C GLN A 443 -11.14 -26.15 20.55
N LYS A 444 -10.38 -25.10 20.24
CA LYS A 444 -10.39 -24.42 18.95
C LYS A 444 -9.01 -23.81 18.68
N PRO A 445 -8.01 -24.63 18.33
CA PRO A 445 -6.65 -24.16 18.20
C PRO A 445 -6.56 -23.16 17.05
N TRP A 446 -5.79 -22.10 17.26
CA TRP A 446 -5.51 -21.11 16.23
C TRP A 446 -4.52 -21.67 15.21
N PHE A 447 -3.56 -22.46 15.67
CA PHE A 447 -2.50 -23.03 14.85
C PHE A 447 -2.81 -24.49 14.54
N ASP A 448 -2.58 -24.90 13.30
CA ASP A 448 -2.70 -26.30 12.92
C ASP A 448 -1.55 -27.15 13.50
N LYS A 449 -1.56 -28.45 13.18
CA LYS A 449 -0.50 -29.40 13.60
C LYS A 449 0.91 -29.05 13.10
N HIS A 450 1.02 -28.15 12.12
CA HIS A 450 2.26 -27.66 11.55
C HIS A 450 2.69 -26.33 12.19
N GLY A 451 1.94 -25.81 13.15
CA GLY A 451 2.18 -24.52 13.79
C GLY A 451 1.76 -23.35 12.91
N ILE A 452 0.84 -23.53 11.95
CA ILE A 452 0.46 -22.49 11.00
C ILE A 452 -0.97 -22.01 11.29
N CYS A 453 -1.14 -20.70 11.41
CA CYS A 453 -2.44 -20.05 11.48
C CYS A 453 -2.61 -19.14 10.25
N TYR A 454 -3.41 -19.56 9.27
CA TYR A 454 -3.83 -18.69 8.18
C TYR A 454 -5.01 -17.83 8.64
N TYR A 455 -4.71 -16.59 9.05
CA TYR A 455 -5.74 -15.70 9.61
C TYR A 455 -6.70 -15.22 8.52
N THR A 456 -8.00 -15.46 8.72
CA THR A 456 -9.07 -15.24 7.73
C THR A 456 -10.28 -14.45 8.27
N GLN A 457 -10.28 -14.11 9.56
CA GLN A 457 -11.34 -13.33 10.22
C GLN A 457 -11.00 -11.84 10.11
N THR A 458 -11.95 -10.95 9.81
CA THR A 458 -11.67 -9.49 9.83
C THR A 458 -12.95 -8.70 10.13
N ASP A 459 -13.30 -8.55 11.40
CA ASP A 459 -14.32 -7.56 11.78
C ASP A 459 -13.72 -6.14 11.71
N ASN A 460 -12.39 -6.01 11.80
CA ASN A 460 -11.69 -4.72 11.81
C ASN A 460 -11.85 -3.85 10.56
N SER A 461 -12.08 -4.43 9.38
CA SER A 461 -12.37 -3.62 8.18
C SER A 461 -13.59 -2.72 8.44
N SER A 462 -14.59 -3.17 9.21
CA SER A 462 -15.74 -2.36 9.61
C SER A 462 -15.38 -1.16 10.49
N LEU A 463 -14.42 -1.31 11.42
CA LEU A 463 -13.94 -0.21 12.27
C LEU A 463 -13.17 0.83 11.47
N ILE A 464 -12.39 0.40 10.48
CA ILE A 464 -11.68 1.31 9.59
C ILE A 464 -12.67 2.07 8.71
N PHE A 465 -13.70 1.42 8.17
CA PHE A 465 -14.76 2.17 7.47
C PHE A 465 -15.51 3.11 8.41
N ALA A 466 -15.78 2.71 9.65
CA ALA A 466 -16.39 3.60 10.63
C ALA A 466 -15.49 4.82 10.89
N LEU A 467 -14.18 4.66 11.02
CA LEU A 467 -13.23 5.76 11.15
C LEU A 467 -13.23 6.66 9.91
N LEU A 468 -13.14 6.08 8.71
CA LEU A 468 -13.08 6.82 7.45
C LEU A 468 -14.39 7.57 7.16
N ASN A 469 -15.55 7.03 7.58
CA ASN A 469 -16.86 7.60 7.31
C ASN A 469 -17.36 8.56 8.40
N ASN A 470 -17.07 8.29 9.67
CA ASN A 470 -17.63 9.08 10.79
C ASN A 470 -16.83 10.36 11.07
N ARG A 471 -15.62 10.52 10.49
CA ARG A 471 -14.81 11.73 10.64
C ARG A 471 -15.10 12.74 9.53
N LYS A 472 -15.72 13.86 9.90
CA LYS A 472 -16.05 14.96 8.97
C LYS A 472 -14.82 15.51 8.25
N GLU A 473 -13.68 15.54 8.92
CA GLU A 473 -12.43 16.05 8.36
C GLU A 473 -11.89 15.14 7.23
N PHE A 474 -12.04 13.82 7.38
CA PHE A 474 -11.67 12.86 6.35
C PHE A 474 -12.62 12.94 5.16
N ARG A 475 -13.92 13.08 5.43
CA ARG A 475 -14.90 13.27 4.37
C ARG A 475 -14.61 14.52 3.53
N LYS A 476 -14.32 15.65 4.19
CA LYS A 476 -13.92 16.91 3.54
C LYS A 476 -12.64 16.74 2.71
N TYR A 477 -11.65 16.03 3.23
CA TYR A 477 -10.42 15.75 2.49
C TYR A 477 -10.69 14.94 1.21
N GLN A 478 -11.42 13.84 1.33
CA GLN A 478 -11.69 12.96 0.20
C GLN A 478 -12.57 13.61 -0.88
N THR A 479 -13.47 14.54 -0.55
CA THR A 479 -14.29 15.29 -1.54
C THR A 479 -13.68 16.62 -1.98
N SER A 480 -12.50 16.99 -1.48
CA SER A 480 -11.79 18.19 -1.89
C SER A 480 -11.21 18.08 -3.31
N ALA A 481 -11.21 19.20 -4.03
CA ALA A 481 -10.60 19.33 -5.35
C ALA A 481 -9.07 19.29 -5.34
N PHE A 482 -8.42 19.64 -4.23
CA PHE A 482 -6.98 19.94 -4.22
C PHE A 482 -6.12 18.91 -3.49
N THR A 483 -6.74 17.86 -2.95
CA THR A 483 -6.05 16.81 -2.21
C THR A 483 -5.53 15.71 -3.12
N VAL A 484 -4.35 15.20 -2.80
CA VAL A 484 -3.77 14.03 -3.46
C VAL A 484 -4.59 12.78 -3.14
N LYS A 485 -4.97 12.04 -4.19
CA LYS A 485 -5.80 10.84 -4.08
C LYS A 485 -4.99 9.54 -3.98
N ALA A 486 -3.71 9.51 -4.34
CA ALA A 486 -2.82 8.36 -4.15
C ALA A 486 -1.33 8.77 -4.03
N PHE A 487 -0.48 7.95 -3.40
CA PHE A 487 0.95 8.28 -3.14
C PHE A 487 1.99 7.34 -3.79
N GLN A 488 1.59 6.45 -4.68
CA GLN A 488 2.49 5.50 -5.37
C GLN A 488 3.23 4.45 -4.53
N GLU A 489 3.01 4.35 -3.21
CA GLU A 489 3.73 3.35 -2.40
C GLU A 489 3.06 1.96 -2.42
N LEU A 490 1.72 1.93 -2.45
CA LEU A 490 0.95 0.70 -2.37
C LEU A 490 -0.19 0.64 -3.36
N GLY A 491 -0.48 -0.59 -3.77
CA GLY A 491 -1.49 -0.86 -4.77
C GLY A 491 -0.98 -0.66 -6.19
N SER A 492 -1.94 -0.77 -7.08
CA SER A 492 -1.77 -0.85 -8.52
C SER A 492 -1.46 0.50 -9.15
N SER A 493 -0.55 0.59 -10.13
CA SER A 493 -0.37 1.82 -10.89
C SER A 493 -1.69 2.24 -11.55
N LYS A 494 -2.48 1.26 -12.04
CA LYS A 494 -3.85 1.47 -12.52
C LYS A 494 -4.80 1.98 -11.44
N HIS A 495 -4.78 1.38 -10.24
CA HIS A 495 -5.57 1.83 -9.11
C HIS A 495 -5.28 3.28 -8.72
N GLN A 496 -4.00 3.62 -8.63
CA GLN A 496 -3.55 4.95 -8.29
C GLN A 496 -4.00 5.96 -9.35
N ALA A 497 -3.88 5.59 -10.63
CA ALA A 497 -4.37 6.42 -11.72
C ALA A 497 -5.88 6.63 -11.67
N GLU A 498 -6.69 5.60 -11.42
CA GLU A 498 -8.16 5.73 -11.30
C GLU A 498 -8.55 6.63 -10.11
N LEU A 499 -7.85 6.53 -8.98
CA LEU A 499 -8.03 7.47 -7.87
C LEU A 499 -7.73 8.92 -8.27
N HIS A 500 -6.69 9.14 -9.08
CA HIS A 500 -6.40 10.46 -9.63
C HIS A 500 -7.42 10.91 -10.68
N THR A 501 -7.98 10.00 -11.48
CA THR A 501 -9.11 10.28 -12.37
C THR A 501 -10.30 10.80 -11.57
N HIS A 502 -10.71 10.11 -10.50
CA HIS A 502 -11.75 10.61 -9.59
C HIS A 502 -11.43 12.01 -9.05
N GLY A 503 -10.17 12.25 -8.65
CA GLY A 503 -9.72 13.57 -8.19
C GLY A 503 -9.85 14.67 -9.24
N LEU A 504 -9.52 14.39 -10.50
CA LEU A 504 -9.66 15.34 -11.60
C LEU A 504 -11.13 15.64 -11.93
N PHE A 505 -12.02 14.66 -11.82
CA PHE A 505 -13.46 14.90 -11.94
C PHE A 505 -13.97 15.82 -10.82
N ILE A 506 -13.55 15.61 -9.56
CA ILE A 506 -13.90 16.51 -8.45
C ILE A 506 -13.40 17.92 -8.73
N LEU A 507 -12.14 18.06 -9.16
CA LEU A 507 -11.53 19.34 -9.51
C LEU A 507 -12.31 20.05 -10.62
N MET A 508 -12.56 19.37 -11.74
CA MET A 508 -13.34 19.90 -12.86
C MET A 508 -14.73 20.35 -12.40
N HIS A 509 -15.46 19.49 -11.70
CA HIS A 509 -16.81 19.76 -11.25
C HIS A 509 -16.89 20.98 -10.33
N LYS A 510 -15.99 21.08 -9.34
CA LYS A 510 -15.94 22.23 -8.44
C LYS A 510 -15.60 23.53 -9.19
N LEU A 511 -14.64 23.49 -10.11
CA LEU A 511 -14.27 24.66 -10.92
C LEU A 511 -15.42 25.13 -11.83
N LYS A 512 -16.18 24.20 -12.44
CA LYS A 512 -17.32 24.51 -13.31
C LYS A 512 -18.54 25.03 -12.55
N ASN A 513 -18.66 24.70 -11.26
CA ASN A 513 -19.75 25.16 -10.40
C ASN A 513 -19.36 26.37 -9.53
N LEU A 514 -18.19 26.99 -9.78
CA LEU A 514 -17.75 28.16 -9.02
C LEU A 514 -18.51 29.41 -9.48
N SER A 515 -19.40 29.91 -8.64
CA SER A 515 -20.28 31.05 -8.99
C SER A 515 -19.51 32.37 -9.13
N SER A 516 -19.61 32.97 -10.32
CA SER A 516 -19.07 34.31 -10.62
C SER A 516 -19.63 35.40 -9.71
N GLN A 517 -20.89 35.27 -9.32
CA GLN A 517 -21.55 36.20 -8.41
C GLN A 517 -20.96 36.08 -7.00
N ASN A 518 -20.72 34.86 -6.52
CA ASN A 518 -20.12 34.63 -5.20
C ASN A 518 -18.69 35.13 -5.14
N ILE A 519 -17.88 34.90 -6.19
CA ILE A 519 -16.51 35.43 -6.25
C ILE A 519 -16.54 36.96 -6.14
N SER A 520 -17.40 37.61 -6.94
CA SER A 520 -17.44 39.07 -7.00
C SER A 520 -17.97 39.71 -5.71
N SER A 521 -18.83 39.02 -4.95
CA SER A 521 -19.41 39.54 -3.71
C SER A 521 -18.62 39.20 -2.46
N MET A 522 -17.95 38.04 -2.41
CA MET A 522 -17.29 37.53 -1.21
C MET A 522 -15.79 37.81 -1.17
N ILE A 523 -15.12 37.92 -2.32
CA ILE A 523 -13.67 38.18 -2.39
C ILE A 523 -13.40 39.68 -2.19
N THR A 524 -13.42 40.09 -0.93
CA THR A 524 -13.24 41.49 -0.49
C THR A 524 -11.85 41.78 0.09
N SER A 525 -11.00 40.76 0.18
CA SER A 525 -9.65 40.86 0.73
C SER A 525 -8.68 39.94 -0.01
N LYS A 526 -7.39 40.01 0.36
CA LYS A 526 -6.36 39.14 -0.23
C LYS A 526 -6.42 37.74 0.39
N TYR A 527 -6.75 36.75 -0.44
CA TYR A 527 -6.71 35.34 -0.06
C TYR A 527 -5.30 34.75 -0.28
N LYS A 528 -4.85 33.93 0.67
CA LYS A 528 -3.71 33.01 0.55
C LYS A 528 -4.13 31.76 -0.22
N GLU A 529 -3.15 31.01 -0.72
CA GLU A 529 -3.42 29.80 -1.52
C GLU A 529 -4.35 28.79 -0.81
N GLN A 530 -4.13 28.53 0.48
CA GLN A 530 -4.99 27.63 1.26
C GLN A 530 -6.42 28.18 1.41
N GLU A 531 -6.56 29.49 1.61
CA GLU A 531 -7.88 30.15 1.70
C GLU A 531 -8.63 30.08 0.36
N VAL A 532 -7.91 30.13 -0.77
CA VAL A 532 -8.51 29.91 -2.10
C VAL A 532 -9.02 28.47 -2.24
N LYS A 533 -8.21 27.49 -1.83
CA LYS A 533 -8.60 26.06 -1.84
C LYS A 533 -9.85 25.84 -0.98
N ASP A 534 -9.84 26.34 0.24
CA ASP A 534 -10.96 26.24 1.18
C ASP A 534 -12.22 26.98 0.67
N PHE A 535 -12.05 28.13 0.02
CA PHE A 535 -13.16 28.88 -0.60
C PHE A 535 -13.84 28.04 -1.68
N VAL A 536 -13.07 27.46 -2.60
CA VAL A 536 -13.63 26.61 -3.67
C VAL A 536 -14.33 25.40 -3.06
N ASP A 537 -13.71 24.67 -2.15
CA ASP A 537 -14.32 23.47 -1.57
C ASP A 537 -15.60 23.75 -0.78
N THR A 538 -15.68 24.91 -0.10
CA THR A 538 -16.84 25.31 0.72
C THR A 538 -17.99 25.87 -0.11
N ASN A 539 -17.70 26.59 -1.19
CA ASN A 539 -18.71 27.32 -1.98
C ASN A 539 -19.12 26.61 -3.27
N THR A 540 -18.77 25.33 -3.41
CA THR A 540 -19.14 24.50 -4.57
C THR A 540 -19.71 23.17 -4.10
N PRO A 541 -20.69 22.61 -4.83
CA PRO A 541 -21.25 21.30 -4.49
C PRO A 541 -20.17 20.21 -4.48
N ASN A 542 -20.46 19.13 -3.75
CA ASN A 542 -19.69 17.90 -3.91
C ASN A 542 -20.09 17.25 -5.23
N LEU A 543 -19.14 16.59 -5.89
CA LEU A 543 -19.42 15.79 -7.06
C LEU A 543 -20.30 14.60 -6.69
N LEU A 544 -21.38 14.42 -7.43
CA LEU A 544 -22.32 13.31 -7.28
C LEU A 544 -22.07 12.23 -8.35
N LEU A 545 -22.56 11.00 -8.13
CA LEU A 545 -22.53 9.96 -9.18
C LEU A 545 -23.41 10.37 -10.36
N GLU A 546 -24.54 10.99 -10.06
CA GLU A 546 -25.53 11.53 -11.00
C GLU A 546 -24.91 12.58 -11.94
N ASP A 547 -23.98 13.40 -11.43
CA ASP A 547 -23.23 14.36 -12.25
C ASP A 547 -22.35 13.64 -13.28
N ILE A 548 -21.69 12.54 -12.88
CA ILE A 548 -20.88 11.73 -13.81
C ILE A 548 -21.76 11.08 -14.87
N VAL A 549 -22.94 10.56 -14.50
CA VAL A 549 -23.91 10.01 -15.45
C VAL A 549 -24.32 11.08 -16.46
N SER A 550 -24.54 12.31 -16.01
CA SER A 550 -24.86 13.44 -16.88
C SER A 550 -23.71 13.80 -17.82
N TYR A 551 -22.49 13.97 -17.29
CA TYR A 551 -21.30 14.26 -18.09
C TYR A 551 -20.98 13.16 -19.10
N GLY A 552 -21.20 11.90 -18.73
CA GLY A 552 -20.93 10.73 -19.55
C GLY A 552 -21.81 10.57 -20.78
N LYS A 553 -22.88 11.37 -20.94
CA LYS A 553 -23.72 11.36 -22.14
C LYS A 553 -23.00 11.89 -23.38
N ASP A 554 -21.95 12.71 -23.19
CA ASP A 554 -21.13 13.26 -24.25
C ASP A 554 -19.66 13.26 -23.82
N THR A 555 -18.98 12.14 -24.09
CA THR A 555 -17.58 11.93 -23.71
C THR A 555 -16.60 12.80 -24.52
N GLU A 556 -16.98 13.27 -25.71
CA GLU A 556 -16.19 14.19 -26.53
C GLU A 556 -16.17 15.60 -25.92
N THR A 557 -17.34 16.12 -25.53
CA THR A 557 -17.43 17.39 -24.80
C THR A 557 -16.71 17.30 -23.46
N LEU A 558 -16.84 16.17 -22.76
CA LEU A 558 -16.12 15.92 -21.51
C LEU A 558 -14.60 15.87 -21.71
N SER A 559 -14.11 15.19 -22.74
CA SER A 559 -12.68 15.16 -23.09
C SER A 559 -12.18 16.56 -23.40
N THR A 560 -12.97 17.36 -24.14
CA THR A 560 -12.67 18.77 -24.44
C THR A 560 -12.61 19.62 -23.16
N ALA A 561 -13.46 19.37 -22.18
CA ALA A 561 -13.43 20.05 -20.89
C ALA A 561 -12.16 19.74 -20.10
N PHE A 562 -11.69 18.49 -20.09
CA PHE A 562 -10.41 18.12 -19.49
C PHE A 562 -9.21 18.66 -20.27
N SER A 563 -9.24 18.58 -21.60
CA SER A 563 -8.23 19.17 -22.49
C SER A 563 -8.07 20.67 -22.22
N SER A 564 -9.19 21.37 -22.04
CA SER A 564 -9.21 22.79 -21.67
C SER A 564 -8.62 23.06 -20.28
N LEU A 565 -8.89 22.20 -19.28
CA LEU A 565 -8.33 22.28 -17.93
C LEU A 565 -6.81 22.11 -17.93
N LEU A 566 -6.33 21.07 -18.62
CA LEU A 566 -4.91 20.72 -18.68
C LEU A 566 -4.10 21.71 -19.52
N SER A 567 -4.76 22.44 -20.41
CA SER A 567 -4.14 23.45 -21.29
C SER A 567 -4.08 24.87 -20.70
N ILE A 568 -4.52 25.10 -19.45
CA ILE A 568 -4.53 26.45 -18.86
C ILE A 568 -3.09 26.93 -18.61
N LYS A 569 -2.71 28.04 -19.25
CA LYS A 569 -1.38 28.66 -19.14
C LYS A 569 -1.41 30.04 -18.51
N SER A 570 -2.59 30.59 -18.23
CA SER A 570 -2.73 31.91 -17.65
C SER A 570 -3.91 32.05 -16.70
N VAL A 571 -3.85 33.09 -15.87
CA VAL A 571 -4.90 33.49 -14.92
C VAL A 571 -6.20 33.86 -15.65
N GLY A 572 -6.09 34.50 -16.81
CA GLY A 572 -7.25 34.83 -17.65
C GLY A 572 -7.94 33.59 -18.21
N GLU A 573 -7.17 32.57 -18.62
CA GLU A 573 -7.73 31.29 -19.05
C GLU A 573 -8.38 30.53 -17.88
N MET A 574 -7.80 30.60 -16.68
CA MET A 574 -8.40 30.02 -15.46
C MET A 574 -9.78 30.64 -15.19
N ALA A 575 -9.88 31.97 -15.21
CA ALA A 575 -11.15 32.66 -15.02
C ALA A 575 -12.20 32.24 -16.07
N LYS A 576 -11.82 32.22 -17.35
CA LYS A 576 -12.69 31.75 -18.44
C LYS A 576 -13.14 30.30 -18.25
N TYR A 577 -12.23 29.43 -17.82
CA TYR A 577 -12.55 28.02 -17.60
C TYR A 577 -13.64 27.82 -16.54
N THR A 578 -13.59 28.62 -15.46
CA THR A 578 -14.62 28.63 -14.40
C THR A 578 -15.94 29.29 -14.80
N GLY A 579 -16.00 29.93 -15.98
CA GLY A 579 -17.18 30.71 -16.40
C GLY A 579 -17.25 32.11 -15.79
N TYR A 580 -16.13 32.64 -15.28
CA TYR A 580 -16.09 33.99 -14.72
C TYR A 580 -16.22 35.06 -15.82
N THR A 581 -17.21 35.94 -15.66
CA THR A 581 -17.56 36.98 -16.63
C THR A 581 -17.22 38.40 -16.18
N GLY A 582 -16.76 38.59 -14.93
CA GLY A 582 -16.38 39.89 -14.39
C GLY A 582 -14.96 40.32 -14.78
N GLU A 583 -14.58 41.54 -14.42
CA GLU A 583 -13.23 42.05 -14.63
C GLU A 583 -12.21 41.47 -13.64
N LEU A 584 -11.04 41.07 -14.14
CA LEU A 584 -9.94 40.56 -13.32
C LEU A 584 -9.10 41.69 -12.73
N THR A 585 -9.65 42.42 -11.75
CA THR A 585 -8.98 43.52 -11.05
C THR A 585 -8.95 43.29 -9.53
N GLY A 586 -8.13 44.08 -8.82
CA GLY A 586 -8.06 44.07 -7.35
C GLY A 586 -7.89 42.68 -6.73
N PHE A 587 -8.69 42.39 -5.71
CA PHE A 587 -8.65 41.12 -4.96
C PHE A 587 -9.12 39.91 -5.80
N VAL A 588 -10.03 40.10 -6.75
CA VAL A 588 -10.49 39.04 -7.67
C VAL A 588 -9.33 38.52 -8.51
N LYS A 589 -8.48 39.41 -9.05
CA LYS A 589 -7.27 38.98 -9.77
C LYS A 589 -6.33 38.18 -8.87
N VAL A 590 -6.16 38.60 -7.61
CA VAL A 590 -5.32 37.90 -6.64
C VAL A 590 -5.88 36.52 -6.29
N PHE A 591 -7.20 36.40 -6.15
CA PHE A 591 -7.87 35.11 -5.98
C PHE A 591 -7.63 34.18 -7.16
N PHE A 592 -7.82 34.65 -8.41
CA PHE A 592 -7.58 33.82 -9.59
C PHE A 592 -6.10 33.47 -9.79
N ASN A 593 -5.16 34.31 -9.35
CA ASN A 593 -3.73 33.93 -9.28
C ASN A 593 -3.53 32.75 -8.34
N GLY A 594 -4.11 32.82 -7.14
CA GLY A 594 -4.06 31.72 -6.17
C GLY A 594 -4.75 30.45 -6.68
N LEU A 595 -5.87 30.60 -7.39
CA LEU A 595 -6.60 29.47 -7.98
C LEU A 595 -5.79 28.82 -9.10
N TYR A 596 -5.20 29.62 -10.00
CA TYR A 596 -4.31 29.13 -11.04
C TYR A 596 -3.13 28.35 -10.45
N ALA A 597 -2.48 28.87 -9.40
CA ALA A 597 -1.41 28.18 -8.70
C ALA A 597 -1.88 26.87 -8.06
N ALA A 598 -3.03 26.87 -7.36
CA ALA A 598 -3.59 25.69 -6.72
C ALA A 598 -3.92 24.58 -7.73
N VAL A 599 -4.61 24.92 -8.82
CA VAL A 599 -4.95 23.95 -9.89
C VAL A 599 -3.69 23.42 -10.57
N SER A 600 -2.74 24.29 -10.90
CA SER A 600 -1.49 23.88 -11.54
C SER A 600 -0.70 22.92 -10.65
N GLN A 601 -0.60 23.20 -9.35
CA GLN A 601 0.04 22.31 -8.39
C GLN A 601 -0.68 20.98 -8.26
N THR A 602 -2.03 20.96 -8.26
CA THR A 602 -2.81 19.72 -8.17
C THR A 602 -2.56 18.80 -9.36
N VAL A 603 -2.56 19.33 -10.59
CA VAL A 603 -2.26 18.53 -11.80
C VAL A 603 -0.81 18.04 -11.78
N ARG A 604 0.14 18.93 -11.46
CA ARG A 604 1.57 18.60 -11.37
C ARG A 604 1.87 17.57 -10.28
N ALA A 605 1.12 17.55 -9.19
CA ALA A 605 1.30 16.56 -8.13
C ALA A 605 1.04 15.15 -8.64
N ILE A 606 0.01 14.94 -9.48
CA ILE A 606 -0.32 13.64 -10.09
C ILE A 606 0.86 13.13 -10.92
N THR A 607 1.37 13.98 -11.82
CA THR A 607 2.47 13.60 -12.72
C THR A 607 3.80 13.47 -11.99
N SER A 608 4.06 14.29 -10.96
CA SER A 608 5.28 14.21 -10.14
C SER A 608 5.34 12.97 -9.27
N LEU A 609 4.17 12.49 -8.83
CA LEU A 609 4.07 11.21 -8.13
C LEU A 609 4.38 10.05 -9.07
N GLY A 610 4.20 10.21 -10.38
CA GLY A 610 4.60 9.26 -11.41
C GLY A 610 3.45 8.76 -12.29
N ASN A 611 2.22 9.25 -12.10
CA ASN A 611 1.06 8.86 -12.89
C ASN A 611 0.92 9.81 -14.09
N PRO A 612 1.21 9.35 -15.32
CA PRO A 612 1.01 10.16 -16.52
C PRO A 612 -0.48 10.38 -16.80
N ILE A 613 -0.78 11.51 -17.45
CA ILE A 613 -2.12 11.84 -17.93
C ILE A 613 -2.12 11.79 -19.45
N ILE A 614 -2.95 10.95 -20.05
CA ILE A 614 -3.17 10.90 -21.50
C ILE A 614 -4.52 11.51 -21.84
N PHE A 615 -4.56 12.41 -22.82
CA PHE A 615 -5.78 13.12 -23.23
C PHE A 615 -5.71 13.52 -24.70
N ARG A 616 -6.86 13.85 -25.28
CA ARG A 616 -6.93 14.41 -26.64
C ARG A 616 -6.76 15.91 -26.61
N ASN A 617 -5.73 16.42 -27.28
CA ASN A 617 -5.48 17.86 -27.33
C ASN A 617 -6.43 18.57 -28.32
N LYS A 618 -6.34 19.90 -28.39
CA LYS A 618 -7.22 20.72 -29.24
C LYS A 618 -7.11 20.41 -30.75
N ASN A 619 -6.03 19.75 -31.17
CA ASN A 619 -5.81 19.35 -32.56
C ASN A 619 -6.32 17.92 -32.86
N GLY A 620 -6.94 17.25 -31.87
CA GLY A 620 -7.43 15.88 -32.02
C GLY A 620 -6.37 14.80 -31.79
N ASN A 621 -5.14 15.17 -31.43
CA ASN A 621 -4.05 14.22 -31.21
C ASN A 621 -3.96 13.82 -29.74
N ASP A 622 -3.58 12.56 -29.49
CA ASP A 622 -3.27 12.08 -28.14
C ASP A 622 -1.98 12.74 -27.63
N GLU A 623 -1.99 13.20 -26.39
CA GLU A 623 -0.88 13.88 -25.73
C GLU A 623 -0.69 13.32 -24.31
N ILE A 624 0.56 13.13 -23.89
CA ILE A 624 0.89 12.63 -22.55
C ILE A 624 1.55 13.75 -21.74
N LEU A 625 1.03 14.02 -20.54
CA LEU A 625 1.72 14.82 -19.52
C LEU A 625 2.42 13.90 -18.53
N ALA A 626 3.70 14.16 -18.26
CA ALA A 626 4.50 13.37 -17.32
C ALA A 626 5.43 14.22 -16.45
N GLY A 627 5.71 13.74 -15.24
CA GLY A 627 6.76 14.25 -14.37
C GLY A 627 8.10 13.57 -14.63
N PRO A 628 9.13 13.78 -13.78
CA PRO A 628 10.46 13.20 -14.00
C PRO A 628 10.51 11.68 -13.84
N TYR A 629 9.56 11.08 -13.12
CA TYR A 629 9.39 9.64 -12.98
C TYR A 629 8.12 9.18 -13.70
N PHE A 630 8.20 8.07 -14.42
CA PHE A 630 7.12 7.48 -15.20
C PHE A 630 6.85 6.07 -14.70
N ALA A 631 5.89 5.95 -13.77
CA ALA A 631 5.61 4.70 -13.07
C ALA A 631 5.18 3.52 -13.97
N PRO A 632 4.42 3.70 -15.08
CA PRO A 632 3.97 2.57 -15.89
C PRO A 632 5.09 1.70 -16.48
N LEU A 633 6.27 2.29 -16.71
CA LEU A 633 7.47 1.60 -17.19
C LEU A 633 8.63 1.69 -16.19
N ASP A 634 8.37 2.19 -14.97
CA ASP A 634 9.36 2.39 -13.92
C ASP A 634 10.62 3.13 -14.45
N LEU A 635 10.39 4.25 -15.15
CA LEU A 635 11.40 4.96 -15.95
C LEU A 635 11.67 6.37 -15.40
N VAL A 636 12.92 6.82 -15.46
CA VAL A 636 13.28 8.25 -15.31
C VAL A 636 13.36 8.87 -16.71
N LEU A 637 12.63 9.95 -16.94
CA LEU A 637 12.52 10.57 -18.26
C LEU A 637 13.65 11.59 -18.48
N ASP A 638 14.75 11.16 -19.10
CA ASP A 638 15.93 12.01 -19.36
C ASP A 638 15.79 12.91 -20.60
N THR A 639 15.05 12.47 -21.62
CA THR A 639 14.86 13.19 -22.88
C THR A 639 13.40 13.15 -23.33
N ASN A 640 13.02 14.04 -24.24
CA ASN A 640 11.70 14.02 -24.87
C ASN A 640 11.43 12.77 -25.74
N PHE A 641 12.44 11.92 -25.98
CA PHE A 641 12.33 10.68 -26.77
C PHE A 641 12.35 9.41 -25.90
N THR A 642 12.66 9.51 -24.60
CA THR A 642 12.93 8.35 -23.74
C THR A 642 11.75 7.38 -23.69
N LEU A 643 10.52 7.91 -23.60
CA LEU A 643 9.31 7.10 -23.59
C LEU A 643 9.12 6.34 -24.90
N ILE A 644 9.15 7.04 -26.03
CA ILE A 644 8.87 6.42 -27.33
C ILE A 644 9.96 5.44 -27.76
N GLU A 645 11.24 5.74 -27.46
CA GLU A 645 12.35 4.82 -27.70
C GLU A 645 12.24 3.54 -26.86
N THR A 646 11.76 3.67 -25.61
CA THR A 646 11.53 2.50 -24.74
C THR A 646 10.38 1.64 -25.27
N ILE A 647 9.28 2.27 -25.70
CA ILE A 647 8.13 1.58 -26.31
C ILE A 647 8.57 0.87 -27.60
N ASP A 648 9.30 1.55 -28.48
CA ASP A 648 9.77 0.98 -29.75
C ASP A 648 10.71 -0.21 -29.53
N LYS A 649 11.57 -0.13 -28.51
CA LYS A 649 12.42 -1.26 -28.11
C LYS A 649 11.56 -2.46 -27.69
N LEU A 650 10.57 -2.25 -26.80
CA LEU A 650 9.68 -3.32 -26.34
C LEU A 650 8.86 -3.92 -27.49
N CYS A 651 8.33 -3.10 -28.38
CA CYS A 651 7.63 -3.53 -29.59
C CYS A 651 8.53 -4.40 -30.48
N LYS A 652 9.79 -3.99 -30.69
CA LYS A 652 10.73 -4.74 -31.53
C LYS A 652 11.12 -6.08 -30.90
N GLU A 653 11.40 -6.10 -29.60
CA GLU A 653 11.81 -7.31 -28.87
C GLU A 653 10.69 -8.35 -28.78
N ASN A 654 9.44 -7.89 -28.63
CA ASN A 654 8.27 -8.76 -28.42
C ASN A 654 7.36 -8.88 -29.65
N LYS A 655 7.73 -8.26 -30.79
CA LYS A 655 6.94 -8.21 -32.04
C LYS A 655 5.51 -7.70 -31.83
N LEU A 656 5.35 -6.62 -31.08
CA LEU A 656 4.05 -6.03 -30.74
C LEU A 656 3.73 -4.82 -31.62
N ASP A 657 2.44 -4.63 -31.93
CA ASP A 657 1.96 -3.36 -32.44
C ASP A 657 2.12 -2.24 -31.40
N ARG A 658 2.53 -1.05 -31.86
CA ARG A 658 2.82 0.08 -30.98
C ARG A 658 1.56 0.61 -30.30
N GLU A 659 0.48 0.75 -31.06
CA GLU A 659 -0.78 1.28 -30.55
C GLU A 659 -1.39 0.30 -29.54
N ALA A 660 -1.33 -1.01 -29.84
CA ALA A 660 -1.74 -2.05 -28.91
C ALA A 660 -0.93 -2.01 -27.61
N LEU A 661 0.41 -1.85 -27.67
CA LEU A 661 1.25 -1.72 -26.48
C LEU A 661 0.94 -0.45 -25.68
N ILE A 662 0.73 0.69 -26.33
CA ILE A 662 0.33 1.94 -25.65
C ILE A 662 -1.01 1.76 -24.95
N ASN A 663 -2.02 1.24 -25.64
CA ASN A 663 -3.34 1.02 -25.05
C ASN A 663 -3.31 -0.01 -23.92
N TRP A 664 -2.46 -1.04 -24.02
CA TRP A 664 -2.19 -1.97 -22.92
C TRP A 664 -1.53 -1.27 -21.73
N LEU A 665 -0.51 -0.44 -21.94
CA LEU A 665 0.15 0.35 -20.89
C LEU A 665 -0.83 1.29 -20.19
N VAL A 666 -1.66 1.99 -20.97
CA VAL A 666 -2.70 2.89 -20.48
C VAL A 666 -3.71 2.15 -19.61
N CYS A 667 -4.21 1.01 -20.11
CA CYS A 667 -5.26 0.26 -19.45
C CYS A 667 -4.77 -0.51 -18.21
N ASN A 668 -3.56 -1.08 -18.24
CA ASN A 668 -3.04 -1.94 -17.18
C ASN A 668 -2.05 -1.28 -16.21
N ASN A 669 -1.23 -0.33 -16.66
CA ASN A 669 -0.02 0.08 -15.93
C ASN A 669 -0.04 1.53 -15.42
N GLY A 670 -1.17 2.23 -15.45
CA GLY A 670 -1.38 3.39 -14.56
C GLY A 670 -1.35 4.78 -15.18
N PHE A 671 -2.10 4.94 -16.27
CA PHE A 671 -2.40 6.25 -16.84
C PHE A 671 -3.75 6.77 -16.34
N VAL A 672 -3.80 8.07 -16.09
CA VAL A 672 -5.07 8.80 -16.07
C VAL A 672 -5.49 8.98 -17.53
N ASP A 673 -6.45 8.19 -17.99
CA ASP A 673 -6.93 8.22 -19.38
C ASP A 673 -8.19 9.10 -19.51
N LEU A 674 -8.01 10.27 -20.10
CA LEU A 674 -9.06 11.27 -20.34
C LEU A 674 -9.45 11.37 -21.83
N ARG A 675 -9.10 10.35 -22.62
CA ARG A 675 -9.56 10.24 -24.01
C ARG A 675 -11.04 9.85 -24.05
N PRO A 676 -11.79 10.26 -25.09
CA PRO A 676 -13.25 10.08 -25.13
C PRO A 676 -13.68 8.62 -25.24
N GLN A 677 -12.90 7.78 -25.92
CA GLN A 677 -13.17 6.35 -26.13
C GLN A 677 -12.93 5.50 -24.87
N ALA A 678 -13.43 4.27 -24.88
CA ALA A 678 -13.06 3.23 -23.93
C ALA A 678 -11.98 2.32 -24.52
N ILE A 679 -11.00 1.96 -23.69
CA ILE A 679 -10.09 0.86 -23.95
C ILE A 679 -10.46 -0.29 -23.03
N LEU A 680 -10.72 -1.46 -23.60
CA LEU A 680 -10.90 -2.71 -22.87
C LEU A 680 -9.72 -3.62 -23.14
N ASN A 681 -9.11 -4.15 -22.08
CA ASN A 681 -7.98 -5.07 -22.18
C ASN A 681 -8.25 -6.35 -21.40
N THR A 682 -7.93 -7.50 -21.99
CA THR A 682 -8.00 -8.82 -21.33
C THR A 682 -6.64 -9.48 -21.12
N ALA A 683 -5.56 -8.92 -21.68
CA ALA A 683 -4.21 -9.44 -21.52
C ALA A 683 -3.58 -9.00 -20.21
N LYS A 684 -3.21 -9.95 -19.36
CA LYS A 684 -2.45 -9.69 -18.13
C LYS A 684 -0.97 -9.43 -18.39
N THR A 685 -0.37 -9.97 -19.45
CA THR A 685 1.02 -9.67 -19.86
C THR A 685 1.04 -9.44 -21.36
N PHE A 686 2.06 -8.75 -21.88
CA PHE A 686 2.24 -8.58 -23.33
C PHE A 686 3.10 -9.68 -23.97
N GLU A 687 3.73 -10.55 -23.17
CA GLU A 687 4.66 -11.59 -23.65
C GLU A 687 3.99 -12.61 -24.59
N GLN A 688 2.68 -12.82 -24.45
CA GLN A 688 1.90 -13.74 -25.28
C GLN A 688 1.32 -13.06 -26.53
N GLY A 689 1.69 -11.81 -26.80
CA GLY A 689 1.03 -10.96 -27.79
C GLY A 689 -0.13 -10.18 -27.19
N LEU A 690 -0.55 -9.13 -27.91
CA LEU A 690 -1.67 -8.25 -27.53
C LEU A 690 -2.81 -8.26 -28.56
N ASP A 691 -2.59 -8.92 -29.68
CA ASP A 691 -3.58 -9.10 -30.75
C ASP A 691 -4.80 -9.82 -30.17
N ASP A 692 -6.01 -9.38 -30.54
CA ASP A 692 -7.30 -9.84 -30.01
C ASP A 692 -7.58 -9.55 -28.51
N HIS A 693 -6.63 -9.01 -27.76
CA HIS A 693 -6.80 -8.72 -26.33
C HIS A 693 -7.16 -7.27 -26.01
N ILE A 694 -6.86 -6.34 -26.91
CA ILE A 694 -7.12 -4.90 -26.79
C ILE A 694 -8.30 -4.53 -27.70
N SER A 695 -9.28 -3.81 -27.15
CA SER A 695 -10.41 -3.27 -27.90
C SER A 695 -10.57 -1.79 -27.61
N VAL A 696 -10.63 -0.99 -28.67
CA VAL A 696 -10.98 0.44 -28.63
C VAL A 696 -12.45 0.58 -28.99
N ILE A 697 -13.23 1.21 -28.12
CA ILE A 697 -14.69 1.24 -28.19
C ILE A 697 -15.17 2.68 -28.04
N GLU A 698 -15.90 3.16 -29.05
CA GLU A 698 -16.44 4.53 -29.09
C GLU A 698 -17.92 4.59 -28.69
N ASP A 699 -18.57 3.43 -28.56
CA ASP A 699 -19.99 3.30 -28.25
C ASP A 699 -20.24 2.70 -26.84
N ALA A 700 -21.13 3.34 -26.09
CA ALA A 700 -21.43 2.98 -24.70
C ALA A 700 -22.13 1.62 -24.58
N ASP A 701 -23.06 1.32 -25.49
CA ASP A 701 -23.81 0.07 -25.48
C ASP A 701 -22.91 -1.12 -25.84
N GLN A 702 -22.01 -0.93 -26.81
CA GLN A 702 -20.99 -1.90 -27.16
C GLN A 702 -20.06 -2.18 -25.98
N PHE A 703 -19.57 -1.14 -25.29
CA PHE A 703 -18.72 -1.32 -24.11
C PHE A 703 -19.43 -2.11 -23.02
N ARG A 704 -20.67 -1.73 -22.68
CA ARG A 704 -21.49 -2.42 -21.69
C ARG A 704 -21.70 -3.89 -22.06
N LYS A 705 -22.03 -4.17 -23.32
CA LYS A 705 -22.24 -5.54 -23.83
C LYS A 705 -20.99 -6.40 -23.70
N GLN A 706 -19.81 -5.87 -24.06
CA GLN A 706 -18.56 -6.63 -23.96
C GLN A 706 -18.18 -6.92 -22.50
N VAL A 707 -18.31 -5.95 -21.59
CA VAL A 707 -18.04 -6.15 -20.16
C VAL A 707 -19.02 -7.16 -19.57
N GLN A 708 -20.32 -7.10 -19.91
CA GLN A 708 -21.30 -8.08 -19.47
C GLN A 708 -20.98 -9.50 -19.97
N GLN A 709 -20.50 -9.66 -21.21
CA GLN A 709 -20.06 -10.95 -21.71
C GLN A 709 -18.87 -11.52 -20.91
N LEU A 710 -17.89 -10.68 -20.56
CA LEU A 710 -16.78 -11.09 -19.69
C LEU A 710 -17.26 -11.50 -18.29
N LYS A 711 -18.18 -10.71 -17.70
CA LYS A 711 -18.80 -11.04 -16.40
C LYS A 711 -19.56 -12.37 -16.45
N LEU A 712 -20.32 -12.63 -17.51
CA LEU A 712 -21.04 -13.90 -17.69
C LEU A 712 -20.09 -15.08 -17.82
N LYS A 713 -18.95 -14.92 -18.52
CA LYS A 713 -17.89 -15.94 -18.56
C LYS A 713 -17.31 -16.19 -17.16
N ASN A 714 -17.02 -15.14 -16.40
CA ASN A 714 -16.49 -15.23 -15.04
C ASN A 714 -17.48 -15.89 -14.06
N ARG A 715 -18.78 -15.60 -14.17
CA ARG A 715 -19.83 -16.26 -13.37
C ARG A 715 -19.86 -17.78 -13.57
N ARG A 716 -19.43 -18.27 -14.74
CA ARG A 716 -19.37 -19.72 -15.06
C ARG A 716 -18.01 -20.34 -14.72
N ASN A 717 -16.98 -19.55 -14.45
CA ASN A 717 -15.63 -20.04 -14.19
C ASN A 717 -15.44 -20.28 -12.68
N THR A 718 -15.25 -21.54 -12.29
CA THR A 718 -15.06 -21.95 -10.90
C THR A 718 -13.60 -21.94 -10.45
N GLN A 719 -12.64 -21.73 -11.37
CA GLN A 719 -11.21 -21.71 -11.06
C GLN A 719 -10.70 -20.28 -10.83
N GLU A 720 -10.55 -19.49 -11.90
CA GLU A 720 -10.01 -18.13 -11.87
C GLU A 720 -10.80 -17.21 -12.79
N ASN A 721 -11.12 -16.00 -12.34
CA ASN A 721 -11.78 -15.01 -13.21
C ASN A 721 -10.86 -14.66 -14.39
N ILE A 722 -11.45 -14.56 -15.59
CA ILE A 722 -10.82 -13.92 -16.73
C ILE A 722 -10.48 -12.49 -16.34
N HIS A 723 -9.20 -12.16 -16.42
CA HIS A 723 -8.69 -10.82 -16.18
C HIS A 723 -9.22 -9.86 -17.24
N PHE A 724 -9.65 -8.68 -16.79
CA PHE A 724 -9.77 -7.54 -17.68
C PHE A 724 -9.56 -6.24 -16.93
N ASN A 725 -9.16 -5.19 -17.64
CA ASN A 725 -9.12 -3.82 -17.18
C ASN A 725 -9.81 -2.93 -18.23
N SER A 726 -10.30 -1.77 -17.79
CA SER A 726 -10.86 -0.78 -18.70
C SER A 726 -10.37 0.65 -18.40
N SER A 727 -10.20 1.49 -19.42
CA SER A 727 -9.73 2.89 -19.30
C SER A 727 -10.41 3.81 -20.32
N GLY A 728 -10.24 5.12 -20.15
CA GLY A 728 -10.87 6.15 -20.97
C GLY A 728 -12.21 6.64 -20.41
N LEU A 729 -12.67 7.80 -20.89
CA LEU A 729 -13.84 8.49 -20.31
C LEU A 729 -15.13 7.70 -20.51
N LEU A 730 -15.31 7.06 -21.67
CA LEU A 730 -16.49 6.20 -21.92
C LEU A 730 -16.52 5.01 -20.96
N ALA A 731 -15.38 4.37 -20.72
CA ALA A 731 -15.30 3.27 -19.77
C ALA A 731 -15.59 3.75 -18.34
N TYR A 732 -14.96 4.85 -17.94
CA TYR A 732 -15.15 5.43 -16.61
C TYR A 732 -16.61 5.82 -16.38
N CYS A 733 -17.21 6.61 -17.27
CA CYS A 733 -18.58 7.07 -17.12
C CYS A 733 -19.57 5.91 -17.22
N GLY A 734 -19.39 5.01 -18.20
CA GLY A 734 -20.24 3.82 -18.35
C GLY A 734 -20.23 2.94 -17.10
N ARG A 735 -19.06 2.81 -16.46
CA ARG A 735 -18.94 2.12 -15.17
C ARG A 735 -19.77 2.83 -14.10
N ILE A 736 -19.56 4.13 -13.87
CA ILE A 736 -20.32 4.88 -12.85
C ILE A 736 -21.83 4.84 -13.11
N THR A 737 -22.27 4.94 -14.37
CA THR A 737 -23.68 4.82 -14.75
C THR A 737 -24.27 3.50 -14.29
N GLY A 738 -23.63 2.37 -14.57
CA GLY A 738 -24.21 1.09 -14.15
C GLY A 738 -24.03 0.79 -12.64
N LEU A 739 -23.11 1.45 -11.93
CA LEU A 739 -23.13 1.49 -10.45
C LEU A 739 -24.33 2.30 -9.95
N TYR A 740 -24.57 3.48 -10.51
CA TYR A 740 -25.72 4.32 -10.17
C TYR A 740 -27.05 3.57 -10.38
N GLU A 741 -27.24 2.91 -11.54
CA GLU A 741 -28.42 2.09 -11.82
C GLU A 741 -28.63 0.97 -10.78
N GLN A 742 -27.54 0.39 -10.24
CA GLN A 742 -27.64 -0.59 -9.16
C GLN A 742 -28.02 0.06 -7.83
N LEU A 743 -27.49 1.24 -7.52
CA LEU A 743 -27.82 1.96 -6.29
C LEU A 743 -29.29 2.40 -6.25
N GLU A 744 -29.87 2.79 -7.40
CA GLU A 744 -31.31 3.11 -7.52
C GLU A 744 -32.23 1.93 -7.13
N GLN A 745 -31.74 0.70 -7.24
CA GLN A 745 -32.46 -0.51 -6.81
C GLN A 745 -32.27 -0.81 -5.31
N PHE A 746 -31.90 0.18 -4.48
CA PHE A 746 -31.84 0.00 -3.03
C PHE A 746 -33.24 -0.06 -2.43
N ASP A 747 -33.51 -1.16 -1.75
CA ASP A 747 -34.81 -1.48 -1.15
C ASP A 747 -34.60 -1.81 0.33
N LEU A 748 -35.08 -0.93 1.20
CA LEU A 748 -34.98 -1.06 2.66
C LEU A 748 -35.67 -2.32 3.20
N SER A 749 -36.71 -2.82 2.51
CA SER A 749 -37.44 -4.02 2.94
C SER A 749 -36.58 -5.29 2.85
N LEU A 750 -35.51 -5.26 2.05
CA LEU A 750 -34.55 -6.34 1.90
C LEU A 750 -33.48 -6.36 3.01
N GLY A 751 -33.48 -5.36 3.91
CA GLY A 751 -32.57 -5.29 5.05
C GLY A 751 -31.10 -5.39 4.64
N THR A 752 -30.37 -6.37 5.17
CA THR A 752 -28.94 -6.56 4.90
C THR A 752 -28.63 -7.20 3.55
N TYR A 753 -29.65 -7.71 2.82
CA TYR A 753 -29.45 -8.40 1.54
C TYR A 753 -28.83 -7.50 0.45
N ASN A 754 -29.17 -6.21 0.44
CA ASN A 754 -28.58 -5.19 -0.43
C ASN A 754 -27.79 -4.14 0.37
N GLY A 755 -27.36 -4.48 1.59
CA GLY A 755 -26.79 -3.53 2.56
C GLY A 755 -25.50 -2.83 2.10
N TRP A 756 -24.81 -3.35 1.08
CA TRP A 756 -23.64 -2.67 0.52
C TRP A 756 -23.97 -1.35 -0.17
N LYS A 757 -25.18 -1.21 -0.72
CA LYS A 757 -25.63 0.05 -1.32
C LYS A 757 -25.69 1.16 -0.28
N ALA A 758 -25.95 0.81 0.98
CA ALA A 758 -25.92 1.73 2.12
C ALA A 758 -24.50 2.22 2.50
N LEU A 759 -23.44 1.70 1.88
CA LEU A 759 -22.09 2.25 2.05
C LEU A 759 -21.91 3.59 1.34
N PHE A 760 -22.76 3.91 0.36
CA PHE A 760 -22.66 5.13 -0.43
C PHE A 760 -23.34 6.28 0.33
N PRO A 761 -22.58 7.34 0.68
CA PRO A 761 -23.16 8.48 1.36
C PRO A 761 -24.10 9.23 0.42
N ILE A 762 -25.27 9.59 0.94
CA ILE A 762 -26.26 10.40 0.24
C ILE A 762 -26.31 11.82 0.83
N ASP A 763 -26.63 12.81 -0.01
CA ASP A 763 -26.91 14.18 0.42
C ASP A 763 -28.36 14.32 0.94
N ASP A 764 -28.74 15.53 1.37
CA ASP A 764 -30.10 15.84 1.85
C ASP A 764 -31.20 15.67 0.79
N LYS A 765 -30.81 15.51 -0.48
CA LYS A 765 -31.69 15.28 -1.64
C LYS A 765 -31.65 13.82 -2.11
N PHE A 766 -31.04 12.93 -1.33
CA PHE A 766 -30.89 11.50 -1.64
C PHE A 766 -30.00 11.20 -2.86
N ASN A 767 -29.15 12.14 -3.29
CA ASN A 767 -28.16 11.90 -4.35
C ASN A 767 -26.88 11.31 -3.78
N HIS A 768 -26.17 10.49 -4.56
CA HIS A 768 -24.99 9.77 -4.10
C HIS A 768 -23.72 10.60 -4.25
N ILE A 769 -23.05 10.90 -3.15
CA ILE A 769 -21.78 11.64 -3.16
C ILE A 769 -20.65 10.73 -3.64
N LEU A 770 -19.87 11.18 -4.62
CA LEU A 770 -18.72 10.43 -5.13
C LEU A 770 -17.60 10.39 -4.09
N ILE A 771 -17.29 9.18 -3.60
CA ILE A 771 -16.15 8.91 -2.73
C ILE A 771 -15.11 8.10 -3.52
N PRO A 772 -13.94 8.68 -3.88
CA PRO A 772 -12.98 8.04 -4.78
C PRO A 772 -12.61 6.62 -4.36
N GLY A 773 -12.23 6.42 -3.09
CA GLY A 773 -11.83 5.10 -2.62
C GLY A 773 -12.96 4.05 -2.59
N LEU A 774 -14.22 4.46 -2.35
CA LEU A 774 -15.37 3.55 -2.37
C LEU A 774 -15.73 3.13 -3.80
N VAL A 775 -15.76 4.08 -4.72
CA VAL A 775 -16.05 3.83 -6.14
C VAL A 775 -14.98 2.94 -6.75
N GLU A 776 -13.72 3.21 -6.46
CA GLU A 776 -12.59 2.40 -6.92
C GLU A 776 -12.62 1.00 -6.31
N ALA A 777 -13.17 0.84 -5.10
CA ALA A 777 -13.39 -0.48 -4.54
C ALA A 777 -14.36 -1.32 -5.40
N MET A 778 -15.45 -0.70 -5.89
CA MET A 778 -16.42 -1.35 -6.77
C MET A 778 -15.81 -1.74 -8.12
N ARG A 779 -14.90 -0.93 -8.68
CA ARG A 779 -14.15 -1.30 -9.89
C ARG A 779 -13.40 -2.59 -9.68
N HIS A 780 -12.61 -2.68 -8.61
CA HIS A 780 -11.83 -3.87 -8.33
C HIS A 780 -12.71 -5.13 -8.26
N TYR A 781 -13.86 -5.09 -7.57
CA TYR A 781 -14.79 -6.22 -7.57
C TYR A 781 -15.33 -6.53 -8.98
N SER A 782 -15.75 -5.51 -9.72
CA SER A 782 -16.30 -5.65 -11.07
C SER A 782 -15.32 -6.27 -12.07
N GLU A 783 -14.04 -5.92 -11.95
CA GLU A 783 -12.95 -6.37 -12.83
C GLU A 783 -12.28 -7.66 -12.33
N GLY A 784 -12.86 -8.30 -11.31
CA GLY A 784 -12.34 -9.56 -10.75
C GLY A 784 -11.03 -9.40 -9.97
N LEU A 785 -10.64 -8.16 -9.65
CA LEU A 785 -9.46 -7.77 -8.87
C LEU A 785 -9.75 -7.73 -7.36
N GLY A 786 -11.03 -7.64 -6.96
CA GLY A 786 -11.47 -7.70 -5.57
C GLY A 786 -11.28 -9.11 -4.99
N LYS A 787 -10.81 -9.22 -3.74
CA LYS A 787 -10.57 -10.54 -3.14
C LYS A 787 -11.90 -11.15 -2.68
N ILE A 788 -12.20 -12.35 -3.17
CA ILE A 788 -13.37 -13.14 -2.75
C ILE A 788 -12.94 -14.02 -1.58
N THR A 789 -13.44 -13.73 -0.39
CA THR A 789 -13.00 -14.42 0.84
C THR A 789 -14.20 -15.08 1.52
N GLY A 790 -14.43 -16.36 1.24
CA GLY A 790 -15.12 -17.35 2.09
C GLY A 790 -16.59 -17.15 2.47
N THR A 791 -17.17 -15.96 2.29
CA THR A 791 -18.62 -15.72 2.44
C THR A 791 -19.14 -15.20 1.12
N GLU A 792 -19.68 -16.13 0.33
CA GLU A 792 -20.24 -15.95 -1.02
C GLU A 792 -21.49 -15.05 -1.06
N PHE A 793 -21.94 -14.53 0.09
CA PHE A 793 -23.03 -13.54 0.18
C PHE A 793 -22.75 -12.25 -0.60
N LEU A 794 -21.50 -11.98 -0.99
CA LEU A 794 -21.05 -10.71 -1.58
C LEU A 794 -20.55 -10.83 -3.04
N TYR A 795 -20.79 -11.94 -3.75
CA TYR A 795 -20.35 -12.11 -5.14
C TYR A 795 -21.46 -12.85 -5.91
N PRO A 796 -22.13 -12.29 -6.95
CA PRO A 796 -21.65 -11.43 -8.05
C PRO A 796 -22.54 -10.20 -8.37
N LYS A 797 -23.16 -9.59 -7.34
CA LYS A 797 -24.03 -8.39 -7.46
C LYS A 797 -23.33 -7.06 -7.17
N TYR A 798 -21.99 -7.05 -7.20
CA TYR A 798 -21.17 -5.89 -6.84
C TYR A 798 -20.38 -5.45 -8.07
N GLY A 799 -20.42 -4.16 -8.37
CA GLY A 799 -19.64 -3.58 -9.46
C GLY A 799 -20.49 -2.69 -10.35
N TYR A 800 -20.13 -2.62 -11.62
CA TYR A 800 -20.70 -1.61 -12.52
C TYR A 800 -21.84 -2.07 -13.42
N PHE A 801 -22.16 -3.35 -13.51
CA PHE A 801 -23.20 -3.86 -14.42
C PHE A 801 -23.73 -5.16 -13.84
N ASP A 802 -25.06 -5.33 -13.79
CA ASP A 802 -25.73 -6.58 -13.43
C ASP A 802 -25.84 -7.57 -14.59
#